data_AF-A0A914Z517-F1
#
_entry.id   AF-A0A914Z517-F1
#
_cell.length_a   1.000
_cell.length_b   1.000
_cell.length_c   1.000
_cell.angle_alpha   90.00
_cell.angle_beta   90.00
_cell.angle_gamma   90.00
#
_symmetry.space_group_name_H-M   'P 1'
#
loop_
_entity.id
_entity.type
_entity.pdbx_description
1 polymer ?
#
loop_
_entity_poly.entity_id
_entity_poly.type
_entity_poly.pdbx_seq_one_letter_code
_entity_poly.pdbx_strand_id
1 'polypeptide(L)'
;MDPHEVLSSLDRLQKLIGKEIEFGDLSNNTFVKHRYYEKNFLKFPDTFPENLLKLNEQKYFPLVYAVEAIVSRGGSSYDYFFRKPYACFEPFLKLVSERYENDLEHEPNKKLTRTVRALELMLVKFDHILNIPEPIAFFTKCYEQLSEFESSSELIKTGFMRIRKVIVTPSRVLLCNPDIVPGNRCLRKYGDDNMIRVIFRDENLSKLYGVQKILIVKTVENFLKVPQWIGMRQFSYFCSSNSLLKDHGCYFVAGTQEDVKEFRIQCGNFKVESIPKMISQLGQCLTQSHKSSFELNSNDYCEVPDNVGGLDANGNPFIFSDGVGKVAKQIALDLGHPDYLPSCVEFRFRGYKGILSIDSSFDKTRTALLQNQRNNNNNTDESYHKKIMFRPSQKTFDAPKDNSFEIVKVSMPICVNLNKPLINILDQVTEKQDSVIHTKVKNRITSLLDRDILGIISTLIDPKSACLALKEFSKLIPYQLFDNFNITEEPFFRSLLFSSARIRLNRLIEKINIRIPSTHGRMMIGVFDESGILEPGQVFIRYTTDANLKFPSESSDKTTLVGSVMITKNSSIVPGDVRMFEAVDIELLHELIDVVVFSGKGDRPNSNEMSGANLDGDQFKVIWDSEFILHHNEKSFDYHSPSATEIPESFNDPNSDNTVSDLMIKTK
;
A
#
# COMPACT_ATOMS: atom_id res chain seq x y z
N MET A 1 30.22 32.80 28.87
CA MET A 1 30.32 31.34 28.90
C MET A 1 31.60 30.97 28.19
N ASP A 2 32.46 30.23 28.87
CA ASP A 2 33.76 29.80 28.39
C ASP A 2 33.59 28.90 27.14
N PRO A 3 34.25 29.18 26.00
CA PRO A 3 34.14 28.36 24.79
C PRO A 3 34.63 26.91 24.97
N HIS A 4 35.29 26.60 26.08
CA HIS A 4 35.81 25.27 26.39
C HIS A 4 34.84 24.36 27.18
N GLU A 5 33.66 24.84 27.60
CA GLU A 5 32.65 24.01 28.27
C GLU A 5 31.57 23.48 27.31
N VAL A 6 31.97 22.92 26.17
CA VAL A 6 31.04 22.12 25.37
C VAL A 6 30.89 20.76 26.03
N LEU A 7 29.94 20.66 26.98
CA LEU A 7 29.49 19.37 27.52
C LEU A 7 29.22 18.41 26.35
N SER A 8 29.85 17.24 26.37
CA SER A 8 29.60 16.20 25.37
C SER A 8 28.11 15.82 25.40
N SER A 9 27.58 15.25 24.31
CA SER A 9 26.19 14.74 24.28
C SER A 9 25.89 13.82 25.47
N LEU A 10 26.92 13.14 25.97
CA LEU A 10 26.91 12.23 27.10
C LEU A 10 26.78 12.96 28.43
N ASP A 11 27.59 14.00 28.65
CA ASP A 11 27.51 14.83 29.86
C ASP A 11 26.19 15.58 29.93
N ARG A 12 25.68 16.04 28.78
CA ARG A 12 24.34 16.65 28.70
C ARG A 12 23.26 15.64 29.07
N LEU A 13 23.35 14.41 28.58
CA LEU A 13 22.39 13.36 28.89
C LEU A 13 22.44 13.00 30.38
N GLN A 14 23.63 12.77 30.95
CA GLN A 14 23.85 12.47 32.37
C GLN A 14 23.31 13.58 33.28
N LYS A 15 23.56 14.84 32.92
CA LYS A 15 23.08 16.02 33.65
C LYS A 15 21.56 16.18 33.56
N LEU A 16 20.95 15.76 32.44
CA LEU A 16 19.51 15.84 32.22
C LEU A 16 18.73 14.72 32.95
N ILE A 17 19.33 13.54 33.08
CA ILE A 17 18.71 12.39 33.75
C ILE A 17 19.14 12.20 35.22
N GLY A 18 20.18 12.90 35.67
CA GLY A 18 20.73 12.79 37.02
C GLY A 18 21.30 11.41 37.36
N LYS A 19 21.79 10.67 36.35
CA LYS A 19 22.33 9.30 36.48
C LYS A 19 23.62 9.16 35.70
N GLU A 20 24.53 8.34 36.22
CA GLU A 20 25.76 7.94 35.54
C GLU A 20 25.41 7.04 34.35
N ILE A 21 26.03 7.29 33.18
CA ILE A 21 25.79 6.54 31.94
C ILE A 21 27.12 5.91 31.53
N GLU A 22 27.19 4.58 31.53
CA GLU A 22 28.26 3.81 30.92
C GLU A 22 27.84 3.28 29.54
N PHE A 23 28.75 3.35 28.57
CA PHE A 23 28.58 2.72 27.26
C PHE A 23 29.32 1.39 27.25
N GLY A 24 28.58 0.31 27.01
CA GLY A 24 29.17 -1.02 26.82
C GLY A 24 29.61 -1.24 25.37
N ASP A 25 30.73 -1.91 25.17
CA ASP A 25 31.19 -2.35 23.85
C ASP A 25 30.32 -3.54 23.38
N LEU A 26 29.61 -3.35 22.26
CA LEU A 26 28.71 -4.37 21.67
C LEU A 26 29.45 -5.59 21.13
N SER A 27 30.78 -5.52 20.97
CA SER A 27 31.62 -6.61 20.45
C SER A 27 31.92 -7.69 21.50
N ASN A 28 31.96 -7.31 22.78
CA ASN A 28 32.17 -8.24 23.88
C ASN A 28 30.79 -8.70 24.40
N ASN A 29 30.47 -9.97 24.19
CA ASN A 29 29.26 -10.63 24.68
C ASN A 29 29.08 -10.62 26.22
N THR A 30 29.95 -9.92 26.95
CA THR A 30 29.87 -9.69 28.39
C THR A 30 29.11 -8.41 28.69
N PHE A 31 27.86 -8.30 28.24
CA PHE A 31 26.91 -7.66 29.13
C PHE A 31 26.80 -8.62 30.31
N VAL A 32 27.38 -8.25 31.47
CA VAL A 32 26.78 -8.66 32.72
C VAL A 32 25.34 -8.18 32.57
N LYS A 33 24.43 -9.11 32.31
CA LYS A 33 22.99 -8.84 32.27
C LYS A 33 22.67 -8.28 33.64
N HIS A 34 22.78 -6.95 33.81
CA HIS A 34 22.13 -6.27 34.88
C HIS A 34 20.68 -6.74 34.74
N ARG A 35 20.23 -7.50 35.74
CA ARG A 35 18.99 -8.29 35.81
C ARG A 35 17.69 -7.51 35.52
N TYR A 36 17.77 -6.30 34.99
CA TYR A 36 16.66 -5.50 34.52
C TYR A 36 16.10 -5.96 33.17
N TYR A 37 16.90 -6.55 32.29
CA TYR A 37 16.43 -6.95 30.94
C TYR A 37 16.16 -8.45 30.77
N GLU A 38 16.45 -9.26 31.80
CA GLU A 38 16.29 -10.72 31.78
C GLU A 38 15.13 -11.21 32.65
N LYS A 39 14.35 -10.28 33.21
CA LYS A 39 12.95 -10.61 33.43
C LYS A 39 12.36 -10.67 32.04
N ASN A 40 11.93 -11.85 31.61
CA ASN A 40 10.82 -12.03 30.69
C ASN A 40 9.97 -10.75 30.76
N PHE A 41 10.03 -9.86 29.76
CA PHE A 41 9.05 -8.77 29.64
C PHE A 41 7.73 -9.48 29.83
N LEU A 42 7.08 -9.26 30.99
CA LEU A 42 6.20 -10.23 31.65
C LEU A 42 5.76 -11.30 30.66
N LYS A 43 6.25 -12.56 30.78
CA LYS A 43 5.42 -13.68 30.32
C LYS A 43 4.05 -13.31 30.89
N PHE A 44 3.14 -13.00 29.98
CA PHE A 44 1.83 -12.44 30.31
C PHE A 44 1.35 -13.20 31.54
N PRO A 45 1.00 -12.50 32.63
CA PRO A 45 1.04 -13.09 33.96
C PRO A 45 0.54 -14.53 33.97
N ASP A 46 1.32 -15.45 34.56
CA ASP A 46 0.82 -16.77 34.97
C ASP A 46 -0.45 -16.63 35.87
N THR A 47 -0.78 -15.39 36.27
CA THR A 47 -1.93 -14.95 37.05
C THR A 47 -3.11 -14.36 36.24
N PHE A 48 -3.19 -14.50 34.90
CA PHE A 48 -4.55 -14.59 34.33
C PHE A 48 -5.18 -15.78 35.05
N PRO A 49 -6.32 -15.65 35.75
CA PRO A 49 -6.86 -16.71 36.60
C PRO A 49 -6.73 -18.03 35.86
N GLU A 50 -6.14 -19.08 36.45
CA GLU A 50 -5.86 -20.36 35.74
C GLU A 50 -7.11 -20.92 35.03
N ASN A 51 -8.29 -20.48 35.44
CA ASN A 51 -9.60 -20.73 34.84
C ASN A 51 -9.75 -20.13 33.41
N LEU A 52 -9.03 -19.07 33.07
CA LEU A 52 -9.04 -18.38 31.79
C LEU A 52 -8.00 -18.97 30.78
N LEU A 53 -6.98 -19.71 31.24
CA LEU A 53 -6.07 -20.45 30.33
C LEU A 53 -6.74 -21.65 29.63
N LYS A 54 -7.96 -22.03 30.06
CA LYS A 54 -8.83 -23.01 29.40
C LYS A 54 -9.80 -22.37 28.38
N LEU A 55 -9.71 -21.07 28.14
CA LEU A 55 -10.66 -20.37 27.27
C LEU A 55 -10.38 -20.64 25.80
N ASN A 56 -11.45 -20.47 25.02
CA ASN A 56 -11.36 -20.37 23.58
C ASN A 56 -10.38 -19.24 23.19
N GLU A 57 -9.19 -19.62 22.75
CA GLU A 57 -8.10 -18.73 22.35
C GLU A 57 -8.57 -17.67 21.32
N GLN A 58 -9.47 -18.04 20.40
CA GLN A 58 -10.06 -17.10 19.45
C GLN A 58 -10.93 -16.03 20.12
N LYS A 59 -11.62 -16.38 21.20
CA LYS A 59 -12.52 -15.48 21.93
C LYS A 59 -11.76 -14.45 22.76
N TYR A 60 -10.57 -14.75 23.27
CA TYR A 60 -9.85 -13.85 24.19
C TYR A 60 -8.61 -13.18 23.59
N PHE A 61 -8.14 -13.63 22.43
CA PHE A 61 -7.00 -13.02 21.76
C PHE A 61 -7.11 -11.48 21.58
N PRO A 62 -8.25 -10.89 21.17
CA PRO A 62 -8.36 -9.43 21.06
C PRO A 62 -8.13 -8.69 22.38
N LEU A 63 -8.65 -9.23 23.49
CA LEU A 63 -8.48 -8.66 24.82
C LEU A 63 -7.02 -8.69 25.26
N VAL A 64 -6.42 -9.89 25.20
CA VAL A 64 -5.04 -10.12 25.64
C VAL A 64 -4.07 -9.25 24.83
N TYR A 65 -4.24 -9.21 23.51
CA TYR A 65 -3.43 -8.35 22.65
C TYR A 65 -3.52 -6.87 23.04
N ALA A 66 -4.72 -6.35 23.31
CA ALA A 66 -4.91 -4.95 23.66
C ALA A 66 -4.25 -4.58 25.01
N VAL A 67 -4.33 -5.48 26.00
CA VAL A 67 -3.63 -5.32 27.28
C VAL A 67 -2.12 -5.40 27.08
N GLU A 68 -1.61 -6.36 26.30
CA GLU A 68 -0.18 -6.47 25.99
C GLU A 68 0.34 -5.24 25.29
N ALA A 69 -0.46 -4.64 24.40
CA ALA A 69 -0.10 -3.41 23.71
C ALA A 69 0.12 -2.23 24.66
N ILE A 70 -0.71 -2.09 25.70
CA ILE A 70 -0.51 -1.08 26.74
C ILE A 70 0.78 -1.35 27.53
N VAL A 71 1.03 -2.60 27.93
CA VAL A 71 2.22 -2.99 28.69
C VAL A 71 3.51 -2.83 27.86
N SER A 72 3.44 -3.01 26.53
CA SER A 72 4.58 -2.86 25.62
C SER A 72 5.22 -1.46 25.61
N ARG A 73 4.56 -0.44 26.17
CA ARG A 73 5.08 0.93 26.28
C ARG A 73 6.15 1.12 27.36
N GLY A 74 6.55 0.06 28.06
CA GLY A 74 7.69 0.09 28.97
C GLY A 74 7.47 1.09 30.10
N GLY A 75 8.44 1.98 30.36
CA GLY A 75 8.39 2.94 31.48
C GLY A 75 7.08 3.74 31.55
N SER A 76 6.55 4.17 30.40
CA SER A 76 5.33 5.00 30.34
C SER A 76 4.07 4.29 30.81
N SER A 77 4.00 2.96 30.77
CA SER A 77 2.90 2.19 31.38
C SER A 77 3.33 1.55 32.70
N TYR A 78 4.60 1.17 32.80
CA TYR A 78 5.16 0.46 33.95
C TYR A 78 5.04 1.26 35.25
N ASP A 79 5.39 2.55 35.21
CA ASP A 79 5.35 3.42 36.38
C ASP A 79 3.93 3.57 36.95
N TYR A 80 2.88 3.50 36.12
CA TYR A 80 1.50 3.64 36.59
C TYR A 80 0.88 2.31 37.03
N PHE A 81 1.20 1.21 36.35
CA PHE A 81 0.61 -0.09 36.67
C PHE A 81 1.33 -0.84 37.79
N PHE A 82 2.65 -0.72 37.89
CA PHE A 82 3.46 -1.59 38.76
C PHE A 82 4.21 -0.87 39.89
N ARG A 83 4.36 0.45 39.82
CA ARG A 83 5.04 1.22 40.88
C ARG A 83 4.06 1.65 41.98
N LYS A 84 4.50 1.56 43.23
CA LYS A 84 3.75 2.08 44.38
C LYS A 84 3.67 3.61 44.35
N PRO A 85 2.57 4.24 44.80
CA PRO A 85 1.46 3.63 45.55
C PRO A 85 0.38 2.96 44.69
N TYR A 86 0.41 3.14 43.37
CA TYR A 86 -0.67 2.72 42.48
C TYR A 86 -0.78 1.20 42.36
N ALA A 87 0.31 0.50 42.01
CA ALA A 87 0.39 -0.97 41.90
C ALA A 87 -0.95 -1.64 41.50
N CYS A 88 -1.59 -1.11 40.45
CA CYS A 88 -3.00 -1.32 40.18
C CYS A 88 -3.26 -2.31 39.03
N PHE A 89 -2.22 -2.99 38.55
CA PHE A 89 -2.34 -3.88 37.39
C PHE A 89 -3.32 -5.05 37.63
N GLU A 90 -3.24 -5.72 38.78
CA GLU A 90 -4.18 -6.80 39.12
C GLU A 90 -5.64 -6.32 39.22
N PRO A 91 -5.97 -5.25 39.99
CA PRO A 91 -7.31 -4.67 39.97
C PRO A 91 -7.78 -4.23 38.58
N PHE A 92 -6.89 -3.67 37.77
CA PHE A 92 -7.17 -3.30 36.39
C PHE A 92 -7.53 -4.51 35.52
N LEU A 93 -6.74 -5.58 35.57
CA LEU A 93 -7.02 -6.82 34.83
C LEU A 93 -8.35 -7.44 35.24
N LYS A 94 -8.66 -7.44 36.55
CA LYS A 94 -9.94 -7.94 37.06
C LYS A 94 -11.12 -7.16 36.46
N LEU A 95 -11.07 -5.83 36.54
CA LEU A 95 -12.10 -4.95 35.96
C LEU A 95 -12.26 -5.18 34.45
N VAL A 96 -11.15 -5.19 33.71
CA VAL A 96 -11.14 -5.38 32.26
C VAL A 96 -11.73 -6.75 31.87
N SER A 97 -11.42 -7.80 32.63
CA SER A 97 -11.95 -9.15 32.40
C SER A 97 -13.46 -9.23 32.65
N GLU A 98 -13.94 -8.68 33.77
CA GLU A 98 -15.37 -8.63 34.11
C GLU A 98 -16.17 -7.85 33.05
N ARG A 99 -15.65 -6.73 32.55
CA ARG A 99 -16.29 -5.95 31.48
C ARG A 99 -16.30 -6.70 30.15
N TYR A 100 -15.21 -7.40 29.82
CA TYR A 100 -15.14 -8.18 28.60
C TYR A 100 -16.12 -9.36 28.61
N GLU A 101 -16.26 -10.05 29.74
CA GLU A 101 -17.23 -11.14 29.91
C GLU A 101 -18.67 -10.61 29.76
N ASN A 102 -18.98 -9.47 30.38
CA ASN A 102 -20.28 -8.81 30.21
C ASN A 102 -20.56 -8.45 28.73
N ASP A 103 -19.58 -7.85 28.03
CA ASP A 103 -19.74 -7.53 26.61
C ASP A 103 -20.03 -8.81 25.78
N LEU A 104 -19.39 -9.93 26.10
CA LEU A 104 -19.57 -11.21 25.42
C LEU A 104 -20.89 -11.92 25.77
N GLU A 105 -21.47 -11.68 26.94
CA GLU A 105 -22.81 -12.17 27.26
C GLU A 105 -23.87 -11.52 26.36
N HIS A 106 -23.70 -10.22 26.06
CA HIS A 106 -24.61 -9.48 25.19
C HIS A 106 -24.34 -9.75 23.70
N GLU A 107 -23.07 -9.84 23.29
CA GLU A 107 -22.67 -10.03 21.88
C GLU A 107 -21.57 -11.11 21.74
N PRO A 108 -21.89 -12.41 21.85
CA PRO A 108 -20.91 -13.49 22.03
C PRO A 108 -19.93 -13.69 20.87
N ASN A 109 -20.28 -13.23 19.68
CA ASN A 109 -19.47 -13.37 18.47
C ASN A 109 -18.75 -12.07 18.05
N LYS A 110 -18.87 -10.99 18.83
CA LYS A 110 -18.31 -9.69 18.47
C LYS A 110 -16.85 -9.60 18.90
N LYS A 111 -15.94 -9.64 17.92
CA LYS A 111 -14.48 -9.51 18.14
C LYS A 111 -14.09 -8.15 18.72
N LEU A 112 -14.75 -7.07 18.27
CA LEU A 112 -14.53 -5.71 18.78
C LEU A 112 -15.58 -5.38 19.82
N THR A 113 -15.32 -5.81 21.04
CA THR A 113 -16.15 -5.44 22.19
C THR A 113 -15.90 -4.00 22.63
N ARG A 114 -16.80 -3.47 23.44
CA ARG A 114 -16.66 -2.14 24.05
C ARG A 114 -15.38 -2.06 24.91
N THR A 115 -15.07 -3.12 25.63
CA THR A 115 -13.86 -3.27 26.44
C THR A 115 -12.60 -3.17 25.59
N VAL A 116 -12.49 -3.94 24.49
CA VAL A 116 -11.32 -3.88 23.59
C VAL A 116 -11.17 -2.48 23.01
N ARG A 117 -12.28 -1.84 22.63
CA ARG A 117 -12.24 -0.48 22.10
C ARG A 117 -11.78 0.56 23.13
N ALA A 118 -12.20 0.42 24.38
CA ALA A 118 -11.75 1.28 25.47
C ALA A 118 -10.23 1.15 25.69
N LEU A 119 -9.69 -0.07 25.63
CA LEU A 119 -8.24 -0.31 25.71
C LEU A 119 -7.48 0.30 24.53
N GLU A 120 -8.02 0.21 23.31
CA GLU A 120 -7.42 0.87 22.14
C GLU A 120 -7.34 2.40 22.29
N LEU A 121 -8.40 3.02 22.82
CA LEU A 121 -8.40 4.46 23.14
C LEU A 121 -7.38 4.81 24.21
N MET A 122 -7.24 3.95 25.21
CA MET A 122 -6.23 4.09 26.25
C MET A 122 -4.81 3.99 25.67
N LEU A 123 -4.56 3.06 24.74
CA LEU A 123 -3.27 2.96 24.06
C LEU A 123 -2.91 4.23 23.27
N VAL A 124 -3.86 4.79 22.51
CA VAL A 124 -3.68 6.07 21.80
C VAL A 124 -3.25 7.17 22.76
N LYS A 125 -3.77 7.16 23.99
CA LYS A 125 -3.44 8.18 25.00
C LYS A 125 -2.07 7.96 25.61
N PHE A 126 -1.65 6.72 25.84
CA PHE A 126 -0.26 6.42 26.20
C PHE A 126 0.73 6.90 25.13
N ASP A 127 0.38 6.75 23.85
CA ASP A 127 1.21 7.20 22.73
C ASP A 127 1.32 8.73 22.64
N HIS A 128 0.31 9.49 23.11
CA HIS A 128 0.26 10.95 22.97
C HIS A 128 0.57 11.75 24.24
N ILE A 129 0.17 11.27 25.42
CA ILE A 129 0.12 12.11 26.64
C ILE A 129 1.22 11.76 27.65
N LEU A 130 1.92 10.62 27.51
CA LEU A 130 2.99 10.12 28.40
C LEU A 130 2.62 10.00 29.91
N ASN A 131 1.48 10.53 30.35
CA ASN A 131 1.04 10.57 31.74
C ASN A 131 -0.45 10.23 31.90
N ILE A 132 -0.72 9.05 32.45
CA ILE A 132 -2.07 8.58 32.81
C ILE A 132 -2.03 8.18 34.30
N PRO A 133 -2.22 9.14 35.22
CA PRO A 133 -1.98 8.92 36.65
C PRO A 133 -2.94 7.92 37.29
N GLU A 134 -4.15 7.75 36.74
CA GLU A 134 -5.14 6.77 37.21
C GLU A 134 -5.63 5.87 36.06
N PRO A 135 -4.88 4.80 35.71
CA PRO A 135 -5.20 3.93 34.58
C PRO A 135 -6.60 3.31 34.66
N ILE A 136 -7.05 2.92 35.86
CA ILE A 136 -8.37 2.31 36.07
C ILE A 136 -9.49 3.32 35.83
N ALA A 137 -9.43 4.49 36.46
CA ALA A 137 -10.44 5.54 36.26
C ALA A 137 -10.49 5.99 34.80
N PHE A 138 -9.33 6.07 34.15
CA PHE A 138 -9.23 6.39 32.74
C PHE A 138 -9.90 5.34 31.84
N PHE A 139 -9.62 4.05 32.08
CA PHE A 139 -10.27 2.96 31.36
C PHE A 139 -11.79 2.98 31.56
N THR A 140 -12.26 3.13 32.80
CA THR A 140 -13.70 3.23 33.12
C THR A 140 -14.34 4.37 32.35
N LYS A 141 -13.72 5.56 32.34
CA LYS A 141 -14.20 6.70 31.57
C LYS A 141 -14.26 6.40 30.06
N CYS A 142 -13.21 5.80 29.49
CA CYS A 142 -13.22 5.40 28.08
C CYS A 142 -14.32 4.39 27.79
N TYR A 143 -14.51 3.40 28.66
CA TYR A 143 -15.56 2.39 28.52
C TYR A 143 -16.94 3.05 28.56
N GLU A 144 -17.24 3.87 29.57
CA GLU A 144 -18.54 4.54 29.74
C GLU A 144 -18.86 5.54 28.63
N GLN A 145 -17.87 6.28 28.12
CA GLN A 145 -18.06 7.29 27.07
C GLN A 145 -18.22 6.72 25.66
N LEU A 146 -17.92 5.44 25.45
CA LEU A 146 -18.22 4.77 24.18
C LEU A 146 -19.75 4.63 24.04
N SER A 147 -20.34 5.48 23.22
CA SER A 147 -21.69 5.25 22.67
C SER A 147 -21.65 4.06 21.71
N GLU A 148 -22.81 3.47 21.42
CA GLU A 148 -23.01 2.49 20.34
C GLU A 148 -22.65 3.12 18.98
N PHE A 149 -21.36 3.23 18.66
CA PHE A 149 -20.89 3.88 17.44
C PHE A 149 -20.59 2.86 16.35
N GLU A 150 -21.29 3.02 15.22
CA GLU A 150 -21.32 2.12 14.06
C GLU A 150 -20.22 2.37 13.01
N SER A 151 -19.39 3.41 13.12
CA SER A 151 -18.58 3.86 11.95
C SER A 151 -17.53 2.87 11.44
N SER A 152 -16.96 2.02 12.30
CA SER A 152 -16.05 0.96 11.86
C SER A 152 -16.80 -0.22 11.23
N SER A 153 -18.09 -0.39 11.53
CA SER A 153 -18.89 -1.51 11.02
C SER A 153 -19.17 -1.38 9.52
N GLU A 154 -19.36 -0.17 9.00
CA GLU A 154 -19.61 0.06 7.58
C GLU A 154 -18.41 -0.33 6.71
N LEU A 155 -17.19 0.10 7.09
CA LEU A 155 -15.98 -0.26 6.34
C LEU A 155 -15.75 -1.77 6.34
N ILE A 156 -15.96 -2.43 7.49
CA ILE A 156 -15.84 -3.89 7.58
C ILE A 156 -16.87 -4.59 6.68
N LYS A 157 -18.11 -4.09 6.63
CA LYS A 157 -19.15 -4.58 5.69
C LYS A 157 -18.72 -4.43 4.22
N THR A 158 -17.90 -3.45 3.88
CA THR A 158 -17.36 -3.24 2.51
C THR A 158 -16.09 -4.03 2.19
N GLY A 159 -15.69 -4.99 3.04
CA GLY A 159 -14.55 -5.88 2.79
C GLY A 159 -13.20 -5.40 3.34
N PHE A 160 -13.19 -4.39 4.23
CA PHE A 160 -12.01 -4.03 5.01
C PHE A 160 -11.84 -4.97 6.21
N MET A 161 -10.60 -5.17 6.63
CA MET A 161 -10.21 -6.08 7.71
C MET A 161 -9.34 -5.35 8.74
N ARG A 162 -9.38 -5.79 10.01
CA ARG A 162 -8.65 -5.15 11.11
C ARG A 162 -7.36 -5.90 11.40
N ILE A 163 -6.25 -5.40 10.84
CA ILE A 163 -4.96 -6.08 10.96
C ILE A 163 -4.12 -5.51 12.09
N ARG A 164 -3.67 -6.39 12.98
CA ARG A 164 -2.77 -6.01 14.08
C ARG A 164 -1.38 -5.70 13.54
N LYS A 165 -0.74 -4.72 14.16
CA LYS A 165 0.59 -4.23 13.76
C LYS A 165 1.55 -4.29 14.93
N VAL A 166 2.75 -4.77 14.66
CA VAL A 166 3.85 -4.86 15.62
C VAL A 166 5.05 -4.10 15.07
N ILE A 167 5.60 -3.19 15.85
CA ILE A 167 6.82 -2.47 15.52
C ILE A 167 7.95 -3.09 16.34
N VAL A 168 8.97 -3.57 15.65
CA VAL A 168 10.17 -4.15 16.28
C VAL A 168 11.30 -3.15 16.13
N THR A 169 11.88 -2.76 17.26
CA THR A 169 13.10 -1.97 17.33
C THR A 169 14.20 -2.79 18.01
N PRO A 170 15.47 -2.33 17.97
CA PRO A 170 16.55 -3.08 18.59
C PRO A 170 16.40 -3.37 20.08
N SER A 171 15.72 -2.50 20.83
CA SER A 171 15.52 -2.66 22.28
C SER A 171 14.12 -3.06 22.71
N ARG A 172 13.11 -3.00 21.83
CA ARG A 172 11.70 -3.22 22.21
C ARG A 172 10.81 -3.73 21.09
N VAL A 173 9.74 -4.39 21.49
CA VAL A 173 8.63 -4.80 20.62
C VAL A 173 7.39 -4.01 21.04
N LEU A 174 6.82 -3.24 20.12
CA LEU A 174 5.69 -2.35 20.35
C LEU A 174 4.47 -2.87 19.60
N LEU A 175 3.46 -3.32 20.32
CA LEU A 175 2.18 -3.69 19.73
C LEU A 175 1.35 -2.41 19.50
N CYS A 176 0.71 -2.31 18.36
CA CYS A 176 -0.05 -1.14 17.94
C CYS A 176 -1.53 -1.47 17.84
N ASN A 177 -2.38 -0.44 17.86
CA ASN A 177 -3.79 -0.64 17.52
C ASN A 177 -3.94 -1.25 16.12
N PRO A 178 -4.97 -2.09 15.89
CA PRO A 178 -5.23 -2.65 14.57
C PRO A 178 -5.50 -1.57 13.52
N ASP A 179 -4.82 -1.66 12.38
CA ASP A 179 -5.08 -0.83 11.20
C ASP A 179 -6.30 -1.39 10.45
N ILE A 180 -7.17 -0.51 9.93
CA ILE A 180 -8.25 -0.90 9.02
C ILE A 180 -7.70 -0.84 7.60
N VAL A 181 -7.55 -2.00 6.96
CA VAL A 181 -6.97 -2.13 5.61
C VAL A 181 -7.95 -2.85 4.69
N PRO A 182 -7.94 -2.58 3.37
CA PRO A 182 -8.62 -3.46 2.42
C PRO A 182 -8.11 -4.89 2.59
N GLY A 183 -9.00 -5.88 2.50
CA GLY A 183 -8.61 -7.27 2.58
C GLY A 183 -7.62 -7.68 1.47
N ASN A 184 -6.94 -8.80 1.67
CA ASN A 184 -6.20 -9.50 0.62
C ASN A 184 -6.54 -11.00 0.68
N ARG A 185 -6.06 -11.78 -0.30
CA ARG A 185 -6.38 -13.21 -0.41
C ARG A 185 -6.01 -13.98 0.85
N CYS A 186 -4.80 -13.77 1.36
CA CYS A 186 -4.33 -14.42 2.58
C CYS A 186 -5.16 -14.04 3.81
N LEU A 187 -5.45 -12.75 4.00
CA LEU A 187 -6.24 -12.26 5.13
C LEU A 187 -7.67 -12.79 5.11
N ARG A 188 -8.31 -12.83 3.93
CA ARG A 188 -9.67 -13.38 3.78
C ARG A 188 -9.71 -14.88 4.09
N LYS A 189 -8.69 -15.63 3.66
CA LYS A 189 -8.63 -17.08 3.86
C LYS A 189 -8.30 -17.45 5.31
N TYR A 190 -7.35 -16.76 5.94
CA TYR A 190 -6.81 -17.15 7.23
C TYR A 190 -7.43 -16.40 8.42
N GLY A 191 -8.06 -15.25 8.16
CA GLY A 191 -8.66 -14.40 9.18
C GLY A 191 -7.71 -13.34 9.71
N ASP A 192 -8.28 -12.19 10.08
CA ASP A 192 -7.57 -11.00 10.55
C ASP A 192 -6.88 -11.16 11.91
N ASP A 193 -7.38 -12.05 12.78
CA ASP A 193 -6.73 -12.36 14.06
C ASP A 193 -5.54 -13.32 13.93
N ASN A 194 -5.45 -14.04 12.82
CA ASN A 194 -4.41 -15.06 12.61
C ASN A 194 -3.26 -14.52 11.75
N MET A 195 -3.26 -13.23 11.41
CA MET A 195 -2.17 -12.58 10.69
C MET A 195 -1.80 -11.26 11.38
N ILE A 196 -0.51 -11.00 11.48
CA ILE A 196 0.02 -9.74 12.03
C ILE A 196 1.00 -9.11 11.06
N ARG A 197 0.96 -7.78 10.96
CA ARG A 197 1.94 -7.00 10.21
C ARG A 197 3.08 -6.60 11.13
N VAL A 198 4.29 -7.03 10.81
CA VAL A 198 5.50 -6.66 11.55
C VAL A 198 6.26 -5.60 10.76
N ILE A 199 6.72 -4.54 11.41
CA ILE A 199 7.54 -3.49 10.79
C ILE A 199 8.79 -3.26 11.65
N PHE A 200 9.94 -3.24 11.01
CA PHE A 200 11.22 -3.02 11.69
C PHE A 200 11.62 -1.54 11.60
N ARG A 201 11.94 -0.96 12.75
CA ARG A 201 12.24 0.47 12.92
C ARG A 201 13.40 0.68 13.88
N ASP A 202 14.01 1.85 13.80
CA ASP A 202 14.94 2.34 14.82
C ASP A 202 14.16 2.82 16.06
N GLU A 203 14.85 3.16 17.14
CA GLU A 203 14.23 3.54 18.42
C GLU A 203 13.36 4.79 18.34
N ASN A 204 13.69 5.71 17.43
CA ASN A 204 12.90 6.90 17.10
C ASN A 204 11.73 6.61 16.13
N LEU A 205 11.45 5.34 15.85
CA LEU A 205 10.46 4.85 14.89
C LEU A 205 10.75 5.18 13.41
N SER A 206 11.95 5.67 13.08
CA SER A 206 12.39 5.82 11.70
C SER A 206 12.77 4.48 11.09
N LYS A 207 12.93 4.44 9.76
CA LYS A 207 13.48 3.24 9.11
C LYS A 207 14.89 2.97 9.63
N LEU A 208 15.23 1.69 9.77
CA LEU A 208 16.59 1.24 10.06
C LEU A 208 17.48 1.57 8.86
N TYR A 209 18.31 2.61 8.96
CA TYR A 209 19.30 2.98 7.94
C TYR A 209 20.66 3.22 8.59
N GLY A 210 21.73 2.76 7.95
CA GLY A 210 23.10 2.97 8.46
C GLY A 210 23.39 2.24 9.78
N VAL A 211 22.63 1.19 10.09
CA VAL A 211 22.74 0.43 11.33
C VAL A 211 23.85 -0.62 11.20
N GLN A 212 24.60 -0.86 12.28
CA GLN A 212 25.62 -1.90 12.30
C GLN A 212 25.01 -3.29 12.04
N LYS A 213 25.68 -4.10 11.23
CA LYS A 213 25.24 -5.47 10.85
C LYS A 213 24.82 -6.31 12.06
N ILE A 214 25.54 -6.21 13.19
CA ILE A 214 25.23 -6.95 14.42
C ILE A 214 23.82 -6.65 14.95
N LEU A 215 23.35 -5.40 14.83
CA LEU A 215 22.04 -5.00 15.31
C LEU A 215 20.94 -5.46 14.35
N ILE A 216 21.22 -5.48 13.03
CA ILE A 216 20.32 -6.06 12.03
C ILE A 216 20.14 -7.56 12.30
N VAL A 217 21.22 -8.29 12.57
CA VAL A 217 21.16 -9.71 12.92
C VAL A 217 20.37 -9.91 14.23
N LYS A 218 20.74 -9.18 15.29
CA LYS A 218 20.09 -9.30 16.60
C LYS A 218 18.59 -8.97 16.58
N THR A 219 18.18 -8.04 15.72
CA THR A 219 16.80 -7.51 15.70
C THR A 219 15.96 -8.16 14.61
N VAL A 220 16.43 -8.13 13.37
CA VAL A 220 15.65 -8.58 12.20
C VAL A 220 15.76 -10.08 12.02
N GLU A 221 16.98 -10.60 11.90
CA GLU A 221 17.20 -12.01 11.58
C GLU A 221 16.66 -12.93 12.68
N ASN A 222 16.98 -12.64 13.95
CA ASN A 222 16.46 -13.42 15.07
C ASN A 222 14.94 -13.40 15.15
N PHE A 223 14.30 -12.25 14.91
CA PHE A 223 12.84 -12.13 14.98
C PHE A 223 12.15 -12.87 13.83
N LEU A 224 12.76 -12.94 12.65
CA LEU A 224 12.24 -13.69 11.50
C LEU A 224 12.41 -15.21 11.67
N LYS A 225 13.54 -15.65 12.26
CA LYS A 225 13.89 -17.08 12.39
C LYS A 225 13.19 -17.79 13.55
N VAL A 226 12.81 -17.05 14.59
CA VAL A 226 12.17 -17.62 15.79
C VAL A 226 10.67 -17.27 15.78
N PRO A 227 9.77 -18.24 16.02
CA PRO A 227 8.36 -17.94 16.23
C PRO A 227 8.13 -17.00 17.41
N GLN A 228 7.20 -16.05 17.25
CA GLN A 228 6.95 -14.98 18.19
C GLN A 228 5.65 -15.22 18.94
N TRP A 229 5.69 -15.21 20.27
CA TRP A 229 4.49 -15.28 21.10
C TRP A 229 3.94 -13.86 21.28
N ILE A 230 2.74 -13.64 20.77
CA ILE A 230 2.01 -12.37 20.89
C ILE A 230 0.60 -12.70 21.36
N GLY A 231 0.20 -12.09 22.46
CA GLY A 231 -0.98 -12.47 23.21
C GLY A 231 -0.90 -13.93 23.64
N MET A 232 -1.89 -14.72 23.24
CA MET A 232 -1.96 -16.16 23.52
C MET A 232 -1.54 -17.01 22.32
N ARG A 233 -0.91 -16.40 21.30
CA ARG A 233 -0.66 -17.04 19.99
C ARG A 233 0.80 -17.04 19.62
N GLN A 234 1.22 -18.15 19.03
CA GLN A 234 2.49 -18.26 18.34
C GLN A 234 2.32 -17.78 16.89
N PHE A 235 3.21 -16.89 16.44
CA PHE A 235 3.23 -16.34 15.09
C PHE A 235 4.57 -16.64 14.43
N SER A 236 4.54 -17.17 13.21
CA SER A 236 5.74 -17.51 12.42
C SER A 236 5.79 -16.65 11.15
N TYR A 237 7.01 -16.33 10.69
CA TYR A 237 7.22 -15.46 9.53
C TYR A 237 6.63 -16.07 8.26
N PHE A 238 5.76 -15.35 7.57
CA PHE A 238 5.11 -15.82 6.34
C PHE A 238 5.84 -15.34 5.08
N CYS A 239 5.68 -14.06 4.74
CA CYS A 239 6.34 -13.43 3.60
C CYS A 239 6.18 -11.90 3.64
N SER A 240 6.69 -11.22 2.62
CA SER A 240 6.59 -9.77 2.46
C SER A 240 6.14 -9.43 1.05
N SER A 241 5.24 -8.45 0.90
CA SER A 241 4.96 -7.85 -0.40
C SER A 241 6.05 -6.84 -0.78
N ASN A 242 6.14 -6.47 -2.05
CA ASN A 242 7.09 -5.44 -2.51
C ASN A 242 6.90 -4.09 -1.81
N SER A 243 5.66 -3.71 -1.49
CA SER A 243 5.37 -2.48 -0.75
C SER A 243 5.83 -2.57 0.71
N LEU A 244 5.66 -3.74 1.34
CA LEU A 244 6.11 -3.97 2.71
C LEU A 244 7.64 -4.06 2.81
N LEU A 245 8.31 -4.71 1.85
CA LEU A 245 9.77 -4.73 1.76
C LEU A 245 10.35 -3.32 1.76
N LYS A 246 9.83 -2.43 0.90
CA LYS A 246 10.22 -1.00 0.85
C LYS A 246 9.96 -0.26 2.15
N ASP A 247 8.99 -0.73 2.94
CA ASP A 247 8.64 -0.19 4.26
C ASP A 247 9.31 -0.94 5.41
N HIS A 248 10.27 -1.83 5.14
CA HIS A 248 10.94 -2.70 6.12
C HIS A 248 9.96 -3.53 6.96
N GLY A 249 8.85 -3.97 6.37
CA GLY A 249 7.82 -4.77 7.02
C GLY A 249 7.55 -6.10 6.33
N CYS A 250 6.81 -6.95 7.02
CA CYS A 250 6.43 -8.29 6.59
C CYS A 250 5.15 -8.76 7.29
N TYR A 251 4.66 -9.94 6.91
CA TYR A 251 3.58 -10.63 7.61
C TYR A 251 4.09 -11.85 8.37
N PHE A 252 3.50 -12.06 9.54
CA PHE A 252 3.54 -13.31 10.27
C PHE A 252 2.13 -13.90 10.34
N VAL A 253 2.05 -15.21 10.42
CA VAL A 253 0.82 -15.99 10.47
C VAL A 253 0.82 -16.82 11.76
N ALA A 254 -0.35 -16.95 12.40
CA ALA A 254 -0.51 -17.75 13.60
C ALA A 254 -0.28 -19.23 13.29
N GLY A 255 0.59 -19.89 14.05
CA GLY A 255 0.98 -21.28 13.83
C GLY A 255 2.49 -21.51 13.90
N THR A 256 2.86 -22.78 13.82
CA THR A 256 4.24 -23.24 13.71
C THR A 256 4.84 -22.88 12.36
N GLN A 257 6.16 -23.05 12.22
CA GLN A 257 6.82 -22.86 10.92
C GLN A 257 6.30 -23.84 9.87
N GLU A 258 5.96 -25.07 10.28
CA GLU A 258 5.39 -26.11 9.43
C GLU A 258 4.00 -25.70 8.91
N ASP A 259 3.14 -25.15 9.77
CA ASP A 259 1.83 -24.63 9.36
C ASP A 259 1.98 -23.51 8.32
N VAL A 260 2.97 -22.64 8.50
CA VAL A 260 3.25 -21.54 7.57
C VAL A 260 3.82 -22.04 6.24
N LYS A 261 4.67 -23.08 6.25
CA LYS A 261 5.14 -23.75 5.03
C LYS A 261 3.97 -24.35 4.25
N GLU A 262 3.07 -25.05 4.93
CA GLU A 262 1.85 -25.57 4.30
C GLU A 262 1.00 -24.43 3.72
N PHE A 263 0.88 -23.32 4.44
CA PHE A 263 0.15 -22.15 3.96
C PHE A 263 0.76 -21.54 2.68
N ARG A 264 2.09 -21.50 2.56
CA ARG A 264 2.77 -21.08 1.31
C ARG A 264 2.42 -22.01 0.15
N ILE A 265 2.45 -23.33 0.37
CA ILE A 265 2.07 -24.34 -0.65
C ILE A 265 0.63 -24.14 -1.12
N GLN A 266 -0.27 -23.83 -0.18
CA GLN A 266 -1.68 -23.55 -0.51
C GLN A 266 -1.88 -22.24 -1.30
N CYS A 267 -0.91 -21.33 -1.32
CA CYS A 267 -0.98 -20.09 -2.10
C CYS A 267 -0.65 -20.32 -3.58
N GLY A 268 0.19 -21.30 -3.90
CA GLY A 268 0.61 -21.59 -5.26
C GLY A 268 1.93 -22.35 -5.33
N ASN A 269 2.28 -22.77 -6.54
CA ASN A 269 3.57 -23.34 -6.87
C ASN A 269 4.48 -22.24 -7.43
N PHE A 270 5.45 -21.81 -6.63
CA PHE A 270 6.39 -20.75 -6.97
C PHE A 270 7.71 -21.36 -7.46
N LYS A 271 7.97 -21.28 -8.77
CA LYS A 271 9.24 -21.74 -9.34
C LYS A 271 10.38 -20.82 -8.89
N VAL A 272 11.44 -21.40 -8.34
CA VAL A 272 12.61 -20.64 -7.90
C VAL A 272 13.54 -20.38 -9.08
N GLU A 273 13.19 -19.41 -9.92
CA GLU A 273 14.13 -18.86 -10.92
C GLU A 273 15.10 -17.86 -10.29
N SER A 274 14.61 -17.11 -9.30
CA SER A 274 15.42 -16.29 -8.40
C SER A 274 14.63 -16.01 -7.11
N ILE A 275 15.34 -15.83 -6.00
CA ILE A 275 14.71 -15.53 -4.69
C ILE A 275 13.84 -14.25 -4.75
N PRO A 276 14.29 -13.12 -5.34
CA PRO A 276 13.45 -11.92 -5.45
C PRO A 276 12.17 -12.15 -6.26
N LYS A 277 12.26 -12.90 -7.36
CA LYS A 277 11.08 -13.21 -8.20
C LYS A 277 10.08 -14.08 -7.44
N MET A 278 10.55 -15.09 -6.73
CA MET A 278 9.72 -15.98 -5.93
C MET A 278 9.00 -15.23 -4.79
N ILE A 279 9.71 -14.38 -4.04
CA ILE A 279 9.08 -13.57 -2.98
C ILE A 279 8.09 -12.55 -3.57
N SER A 280 8.41 -11.96 -4.72
CA SER A 280 7.49 -11.07 -5.44
C SER A 280 6.20 -11.81 -5.82
N GLN A 281 6.29 -13.05 -6.33
CA GLN A 281 5.14 -13.90 -6.67
C GLN A 281 4.30 -14.28 -5.44
N LEU A 282 4.93 -14.78 -4.38
CA LEU A 282 4.25 -15.10 -3.12
C LEU A 282 3.57 -13.85 -2.52
N GLY A 283 4.26 -12.71 -2.58
CA GLY A 283 3.76 -11.41 -2.15
C GLY A 283 2.55 -10.91 -2.93
N GLN A 284 2.25 -11.45 -4.12
CA GLN A 284 1.04 -11.09 -4.86
C GLN A 284 -0.23 -11.53 -4.12
N CYS A 285 -0.18 -12.60 -3.34
CA CYS A 285 -1.31 -13.05 -2.51
C CYS A 285 -1.66 -12.07 -1.38
N LEU A 286 -0.76 -11.12 -1.10
CA LEU A 286 -0.93 -10.04 -0.13
C LEU A 286 -1.40 -8.72 -0.76
N THR A 287 -1.65 -8.70 -2.08
CA THR A 287 -2.17 -7.52 -2.76
C THR A 287 -3.52 -7.14 -2.15
N GLN A 288 -3.64 -5.90 -1.72
CA GLN A 288 -4.91 -5.36 -1.23
C GLN A 288 -5.91 -5.30 -2.39
N SER A 289 -7.03 -5.98 -2.25
CA SER A 289 -8.00 -6.18 -3.32
C SER A 289 -9.42 -6.37 -2.76
N HIS A 290 -10.41 -5.96 -3.53
CA HIS A 290 -11.82 -6.25 -3.26
C HIS A 290 -12.19 -7.58 -3.94
N LYS A 291 -12.76 -8.52 -3.18
CA LYS A 291 -13.33 -9.74 -3.75
C LYS A 291 -14.62 -9.37 -4.47
N SER A 292 -14.70 -9.64 -5.78
CA SER A 292 -15.90 -9.41 -6.57
C SER A 292 -16.96 -10.47 -6.26
N SER A 293 -18.23 -10.12 -6.46
CA SER A 293 -19.34 -11.09 -6.51
C SER A 293 -19.29 -11.97 -7.76
N PHE A 294 -18.53 -11.56 -8.78
CA PHE A 294 -18.29 -12.34 -9.98
C PHE A 294 -17.34 -13.51 -9.68
N GLU A 295 -17.81 -14.74 -9.98
CA GLU A 295 -16.99 -15.94 -9.96
C GLU A 295 -16.63 -16.36 -11.39
N LEU A 296 -15.35 -16.68 -11.60
CA LEU A 296 -14.81 -17.04 -12.90
C LEU A 296 -14.50 -18.54 -12.97
N ASN A 297 -15.29 -19.29 -13.75
CA ASN A 297 -15.10 -20.71 -13.95
C ASN A 297 -14.08 -20.99 -15.07
N SER A 298 -13.54 -22.21 -15.12
CA SER A 298 -12.61 -22.63 -16.18
C SER A 298 -13.18 -22.49 -17.59
N ASN A 299 -14.51 -22.58 -17.75
CA ASN A 299 -15.15 -22.41 -19.06
C ASN A 299 -15.36 -20.95 -19.45
N ASP A 300 -15.20 -20.01 -18.51
CA ASP A 300 -15.44 -18.58 -18.72
C ASP A 300 -14.20 -17.83 -19.26
N TYR A 301 -13.01 -18.43 -19.27
CA TYR A 301 -11.81 -17.79 -19.80
C TYR A 301 -10.98 -18.68 -20.71
N CYS A 302 -10.08 -18.07 -21.47
CA CYS A 302 -9.02 -18.74 -22.22
C CYS A 302 -7.71 -17.92 -22.12
N GLU A 303 -6.61 -18.52 -22.59
CA GLU A 303 -5.35 -17.83 -22.82
C GLU A 303 -5.18 -17.58 -24.33
N VAL A 304 -4.85 -16.34 -24.72
CA VAL A 304 -4.50 -15.97 -26.09
C VAL A 304 -3.01 -15.59 -26.17
N PRO A 305 -2.31 -15.84 -27.28
CA PRO A 305 -0.88 -15.53 -27.39
C PRO A 305 -0.58 -14.06 -27.14
N ASP A 306 0.56 -13.73 -26.54
CA ASP A 306 1.02 -12.35 -26.41
C ASP A 306 1.35 -11.71 -27.78
N ASN A 307 1.13 -10.40 -27.89
CA ASN A 307 1.61 -9.60 -29.02
C ASN A 307 3.10 -9.31 -28.81
N VAL A 308 3.92 -9.85 -29.70
CA VAL A 308 5.38 -9.73 -29.62
C VAL A 308 5.96 -9.04 -30.85
N GLY A 309 7.10 -8.37 -30.69
CA GLY A 309 7.77 -7.66 -31.77
C GLY A 309 9.15 -7.18 -31.36
N GLY A 310 9.97 -6.80 -32.35
CA GLY A 310 11.35 -6.38 -32.14
C GLY A 310 12.20 -7.41 -31.39
N LEU A 311 13.41 -7.03 -31.01
CA LEU A 311 14.32 -7.87 -30.22
C LEU A 311 15.06 -7.02 -29.20
N ASP A 312 15.21 -7.61 -28.01
CA ASP A 312 15.99 -7.11 -26.90
C ASP A 312 17.51 -7.31 -27.16
N ALA A 313 18.39 -6.75 -26.34
CA ALA A 313 19.84 -6.87 -26.53
C ALA A 313 20.37 -8.31 -26.40
N ASN A 314 19.58 -9.21 -25.81
CA ASN A 314 19.87 -10.65 -25.70
C ASN A 314 19.23 -11.46 -26.86
N GLY A 315 18.52 -10.82 -27.79
CA GLY A 315 17.82 -11.46 -28.89
C GLY A 315 16.46 -12.07 -28.53
N ASN A 316 15.87 -11.73 -27.38
CA ASN A 316 14.51 -12.14 -27.03
C ASN A 316 13.49 -11.13 -27.58
N PRO A 317 12.32 -11.59 -28.05
CA PRO A 317 11.29 -10.68 -28.53
C PRO A 317 10.69 -9.85 -27.39
N PHE A 318 10.41 -8.57 -27.63
CA PHE A 318 9.65 -7.77 -26.68
C PHE A 318 8.17 -8.14 -26.71
N ILE A 319 7.52 -8.02 -25.55
CA ILE A 319 6.08 -8.25 -25.40
C ILE A 319 5.37 -6.89 -25.31
N PHE A 320 4.56 -6.56 -26.31
CA PHE A 320 3.80 -5.30 -26.36
C PHE A 320 2.54 -5.36 -25.48
N SER A 321 1.94 -6.54 -25.35
CA SER A 321 0.76 -6.79 -24.52
C SER A 321 1.09 -7.20 -23.08
N ASP A 322 2.31 -6.94 -22.58
CA ASP A 322 2.82 -7.49 -21.32
C ASP A 322 1.93 -7.08 -20.14
N GLY A 323 1.14 -8.02 -19.64
CA GLY A 323 0.24 -7.81 -18.51
C GLY A 323 -1.19 -7.39 -18.88
N VAL A 324 -1.56 -7.29 -20.17
CA VAL A 324 -2.90 -6.86 -20.62
C VAL A 324 -3.66 -7.99 -21.30
N GLY A 325 -4.84 -8.28 -20.77
CA GLY A 325 -5.83 -9.17 -21.37
C GLY A 325 -7.10 -8.41 -21.74
N LYS A 326 -8.11 -9.14 -22.20
CA LYS A 326 -9.40 -8.58 -22.64
C LYS A 326 -10.56 -9.07 -21.79
N VAL A 327 -11.56 -8.21 -21.59
CA VAL A 327 -12.82 -8.55 -20.93
C VAL A 327 -14.00 -8.01 -21.71
N ALA A 328 -15.07 -8.80 -21.74
CA ALA A 328 -16.34 -8.39 -22.33
C ALA A 328 -16.93 -7.19 -21.55
N LYS A 329 -17.47 -6.19 -22.26
CA LYS A 329 -18.06 -4.98 -21.67
C LYS A 329 -19.15 -5.31 -20.66
N GLN A 330 -20.01 -6.29 -20.97
CA GLN A 330 -21.07 -6.75 -20.04
C GLN A 330 -20.49 -7.27 -18.71
N ILE A 331 -19.37 -7.98 -18.77
CA ILE A 331 -18.71 -8.55 -17.59
C ILE A 331 -17.97 -7.47 -16.79
N ALA A 332 -17.44 -6.47 -17.48
CA ALA A 332 -16.78 -5.36 -16.82
C ALA A 332 -17.71 -4.51 -15.95
N LEU A 333 -19.02 -4.46 -16.26
CA LEU A 333 -20.03 -3.86 -15.37
C LEU A 333 -20.16 -4.65 -14.05
N ASP A 334 -20.17 -5.98 -14.14
CA ASP A 334 -20.28 -6.86 -12.96
C ASP A 334 -19.00 -6.85 -12.11
N LEU A 335 -17.86 -6.53 -12.73
CA LEU A 335 -16.58 -6.33 -12.04
C LEU A 335 -16.49 -4.93 -11.44
N GLY A 336 -16.97 -3.91 -12.15
CA GLY A 336 -16.84 -2.51 -11.79
C GLY A 336 -17.73 -2.04 -10.62
N HIS A 337 -17.86 -0.72 -10.51
CA HIS A 337 -18.84 -0.12 -9.61
C HIS A 337 -20.21 -0.10 -10.32
N PRO A 338 -21.35 -0.31 -9.63
CA PRO A 338 -22.67 -0.45 -10.28
C PRO A 338 -23.02 0.69 -11.25
N ASP A 339 -22.63 1.91 -10.90
CA ASP A 339 -22.92 3.12 -11.69
C ASP A 339 -21.78 3.58 -12.62
N TYR A 340 -20.69 2.79 -12.73
CA TYR A 340 -19.52 3.17 -13.50
C TYR A 340 -18.92 1.99 -14.26
N LEU A 341 -18.90 2.13 -15.58
CA LEU A 341 -18.15 1.26 -16.46
C LEU A 341 -16.72 1.81 -16.60
N PRO A 342 -15.71 1.16 -16.00
CA PRO A 342 -14.32 1.50 -16.27
C PRO A 342 -13.96 1.16 -17.72
N SER A 343 -12.79 1.57 -18.19
CA SER A 343 -12.19 1.13 -19.46
C SER A 343 -11.24 -0.05 -19.26
N CYS A 344 -10.67 -0.15 -18.06
CA CYS A 344 -9.87 -1.30 -17.67
C CYS A 344 -9.92 -1.58 -16.17
N VAL A 345 -9.62 -2.84 -15.81
CA VAL A 345 -9.62 -3.33 -14.43
C VAL A 345 -8.29 -4.00 -14.12
N GLU A 346 -7.60 -3.55 -13.08
CA GLU A 346 -6.48 -4.27 -12.48
C GLU A 346 -7.02 -5.38 -11.59
N PHE A 347 -6.63 -6.63 -11.87
CA PHE A 347 -7.20 -7.80 -11.23
C PHE A 347 -6.15 -8.73 -10.64
N ARG A 348 -6.61 -9.61 -9.76
CA ARG A 348 -5.89 -10.81 -9.31
C ARG A 348 -6.85 -12.00 -9.40
N PHE A 349 -6.42 -13.06 -10.07
CA PHE A 349 -7.20 -14.30 -10.18
C PHE A 349 -6.25 -15.49 -10.17
N ARG A 350 -6.29 -16.34 -9.15
CA ARG A 350 -5.32 -17.45 -9.00
C ARG A 350 -3.88 -16.92 -9.12
N GLY A 351 -3.06 -17.49 -10.01
CA GLY A 351 -1.72 -17.00 -10.35
C GLY A 351 -1.66 -15.96 -11.47
N TYR A 352 -2.82 -15.50 -11.96
CA TYR A 352 -2.93 -14.40 -12.92
C TYR A 352 -2.98 -13.04 -12.23
N LYS A 353 -2.26 -12.09 -12.83
CA LYS A 353 -2.34 -10.67 -12.50
C LYS A 353 -2.23 -9.83 -13.76
N GLY A 354 -2.74 -8.62 -13.71
CA GLY A 354 -2.54 -7.63 -14.76
C GLY A 354 -3.73 -6.71 -14.91
N ILE A 355 -3.86 -6.16 -16.11
CA ILE A 355 -4.98 -5.36 -16.56
C ILE A 355 -5.88 -6.19 -17.47
N LEU A 356 -7.19 -6.04 -17.33
CA LEU A 356 -8.17 -6.40 -18.36
C LEU A 356 -8.69 -5.13 -18.99
N SER A 357 -8.41 -4.94 -20.28
CA SER A 357 -9.00 -3.87 -21.08
C SER A 357 -10.35 -4.31 -21.60
N ILE A 358 -11.31 -3.38 -21.61
CA ILE A 358 -12.62 -3.65 -22.20
C ILE A 358 -12.53 -3.57 -23.71
N ASP A 359 -13.26 -4.47 -24.36
CA ASP A 359 -13.36 -4.54 -25.80
C ASP A 359 -14.81 -4.85 -26.19
N SER A 360 -15.51 -3.88 -26.79
CA SER A 360 -16.88 -4.08 -27.25
C SER A 360 -16.98 -5.00 -28.48
N SER A 361 -15.91 -5.14 -29.27
CA SER A 361 -15.87 -6.06 -30.41
C SER A 361 -15.91 -7.52 -29.95
N PHE A 362 -15.34 -7.78 -28.77
CA PHE A 362 -15.38 -9.09 -28.12
C PHE A 362 -16.82 -9.51 -27.77
N ASP A 363 -17.65 -8.59 -27.29
CA ASP A 363 -19.06 -8.86 -27.00
C ASP A 363 -19.90 -9.18 -28.24
N LYS A 364 -19.66 -8.47 -29.34
CA LYS A 364 -20.35 -8.71 -30.63
C LYS A 364 -20.02 -10.10 -31.16
N THR A 365 -18.73 -10.46 -31.14
CA THR A 365 -18.23 -11.77 -31.59
C THR A 365 -18.80 -12.90 -30.74
N ARG A 366 -18.77 -12.75 -29.41
CA ARG A 366 -19.37 -13.69 -28.46
C ARG A 366 -20.87 -13.89 -28.69
N THR A 367 -21.62 -12.80 -28.86
CA THR A 367 -23.08 -12.86 -29.04
C THR A 367 -23.46 -13.51 -30.37
N ALA A 368 -22.75 -13.18 -31.47
CA ALA A 368 -22.99 -13.77 -32.77
C ALA A 368 -22.74 -15.29 -32.79
N LEU A 369 -21.72 -15.76 -32.08
CA LEU A 369 -21.37 -17.18 -32.02
C LEU A 369 -22.32 -17.99 -31.12
N LEU A 370 -22.79 -17.40 -30.01
CA LEU A 370 -23.84 -17.99 -29.16
C LEU A 370 -25.17 -18.17 -29.92
N GLN A 371 -25.52 -17.24 -30.80
CA GLN A 371 -26.73 -17.33 -31.62
C GLN A 371 -26.63 -18.41 -32.70
N ASN A 372 -25.45 -18.56 -33.33
CA ASN A 372 -25.22 -19.55 -34.39
C ASN A 372 -25.16 -21.00 -33.86
N GLN A 373 -24.69 -21.23 -32.63
CA GLN A 373 -24.69 -22.57 -32.01
C GLN A 373 -26.10 -23.11 -31.73
N ARG A 374 -27.09 -22.24 -31.48
CA ARG A 374 -28.49 -22.67 -31.33
C ARG A 374 -29.07 -23.27 -32.63
N ASN A 375 -28.44 -22.99 -33.77
CA ASN A 375 -28.94 -23.39 -35.10
C ASN A 375 -28.11 -24.50 -35.78
N ASN A 376 -26.93 -24.89 -35.27
CA ASN A 376 -26.10 -25.95 -35.88
C ASN A 376 -25.23 -26.71 -34.85
N ASN A 377 -25.37 -28.03 -34.82
CA ASN A 377 -24.59 -28.99 -33.99
C ASN A 377 -23.16 -29.25 -34.52
N ASN A 378 -22.40 -28.22 -34.91
CA ASN A 378 -21.03 -28.41 -35.38
C ASN A 378 -20.00 -27.68 -34.49
N ASN A 379 -18.87 -28.37 -34.25
CA ASN A 379 -17.68 -27.93 -33.53
C ASN A 379 -17.28 -26.49 -33.92
N THR A 380 -17.68 -25.54 -33.09
CA THR A 380 -17.23 -24.15 -33.14
C THR A 380 -16.17 -23.97 -32.05
N ASP A 381 -15.13 -23.20 -32.35
CA ASP A 381 -14.02 -22.94 -31.44
C ASP A 381 -14.54 -22.36 -30.10
N GLU A 382 -14.36 -23.12 -29.01
CA GLU A 382 -14.91 -22.79 -27.67
C GLU A 382 -14.32 -21.51 -27.07
N SER A 383 -13.23 -20.98 -27.65
CA SER A 383 -12.56 -19.75 -27.21
C SER A 383 -13.41 -18.48 -27.34
N TYR A 384 -14.47 -18.50 -28.15
CA TYR A 384 -15.30 -17.32 -28.38
C TYR A 384 -16.52 -17.17 -27.47
N HIS A 385 -16.78 -18.15 -26.59
CA HIS A 385 -17.81 -18.05 -25.54
C HIS A 385 -17.26 -17.48 -24.23
N LYS A 386 -15.98 -17.14 -24.22
CA LYS A 386 -15.28 -16.71 -23.02
C LYS A 386 -15.71 -15.29 -22.63
N LYS A 387 -15.69 -15.03 -21.34
CA LYS A 387 -15.93 -13.74 -20.69
C LYS A 387 -14.65 -12.93 -20.58
N ILE A 388 -13.51 -13.62 -20.49
CA ILE A 388 -12.18 -13.04 -20.29
C ILE A 388 -11.15 -13.79 -21.16
N MET A 389 -10.24 -13.05 -21.77
CA MET A 389 -9.06 -13.58 -22.47
C MET A 389 -7.82 -13.13 -21.73
N PHE A 390 -7.14 -14.05 -21.06
CA PHE A 390 -5.84 -13.80 -20.45
C PHE A 390 -4.71 -13.98 -21.48
N ARG A 391 -3.51 -13.54 -21.12
CA ARG A 391 -2.29 -13.80 -21.89
C ARG A 391 -1.22 -14.51 -21.05
N PRO A 392 -0.28 -15.24 -21.66
CA PRO A 392 0.83 -15.87 -20.95
C PRO A 392 1.59 -14.91 -20.03
N SER A 393 1.84 -13.68 -20.46
CA SER A 393 2.47 -12.61 -19.66
C SER A 393 1.75 -12.30 -18.34
N GLN A 394 0.43 -12.56 -18.27
CA GLN A 394 -0.37 -12.37 -17.05
C GLN A 394 -0.26 -13.53 -16.06
N LYS A 395 0.18 -14.71 -16.51
CA LYS A 395 0.27 -15.91 -15.68
C LYS A 395 1.64 -15.97 -15.00
N THR A 396 1.67 -15.62 -13.72
CA THR A 396 2.95 -15.49 -12.98
C THR A 396 3.39 -16.74 -12.26
N PHE A 397 2.45 -17.58 -11.82
CA PHE A 397 2.71 -18.86 -11.17
C PHE A 397 1.49 -19.79 -11.32
N ASP A 398 1.66 -21.08 -11.09
CA ASP A 398 0.54 -22.02 -11.06
C ASP A 398 -0.10 -22.01 -9.67
N ALA A 399 -1.41 -21.85 -9.60
CA ALA A 399 -2.14 -21.79 -8.33
C ALA A 399 -3.29 -22.81 -8.29
N PRO A 400 -3.74 -23.21 -7.08
CA PRO A 400 -4.89 -24.11 -6.93
C PRO A 400 -6.17 -23.58 -7.58
N LYS A 401 -7.14 -24.47 -7.80
CA LYS A 401 -8.47 -24.10 -8.31
C LYS A 401 -9.19 -23.23 -7.28
N ASP A 402 -9.54 -22.02 -7.69
CA ASP A 402 -10.36 -21.05 -6.95
C ASP A 402 -11.13 -20.19 -7.97
N ASN A 403 -12.43 -19.99 -7.79
CA ASN A 403 -13.22 -19.21 -8.74
C ASN A 403 -13.33 -17.73 -8.33
N SER A 404 -12.79 -17.35 -7.16
CA SER A 404 -12.85 -15.98 -6.68
C SER A 404 -12.03 -15.03 -7.53
N PHE A 405 -12.69 -13.98 -8.02
CA PHE A 405 -12.07 -12.92 -8.78
C PHE A 405 -11.87 -11.69 -7.90
N GLU A 406 -10.69 -11.09 -7.96
CA GLU A 406 -10.33 -9.95 -7.11
C GLU A 406 -9.95 -8.74 -7.93
N ILE A 407 -10.39 -7.57 -7.48
CA ILE A 407 -10.18 -6.29 -8.15
C ILE A 407 -9.32 -5.42 -7.27
N VAL A 408 -8.20 -4.99 -7.84
CA VAL A 408 -7.24 -4.11 -7.17
C VAL A 408 -7.63 -2.66 -7.42
N LYS A 409 -7.89 -2.33 -8.69
CA LYS A 409 -8.14 -0.96 -9.14
C LYS A 409 -8.91 -0.97 -10.45
N VAL A 410 -9.61 0.13 -10.72
CA VAL A 410 -10.25 0.40 -12.01
C VAL A 410 -9.69 1.70 -12.60
N SER A 411 -9.73 1.85 -13.92
CA SER A 411 -9.48 3.15 -14.55
C SER A 411 -10.41 4.22 -13.96
N MET A 412 -9.94 5.44 -13.76
CA MET A 412 -10.76 6.58 -13.30
C MET A 412 -9.96 7.88 -13.46
N PRO A 413 -10.60 9.06 -13.41
CA PRO A 413 -9.90 10.35 -13.44
C PRO A 413 -8.96 10.52 -12.24
N ILE A 414 -7.66 10.65 -12.50
CA ILE A 414 -6.65 10.87 -11.45
C ILE A 414 -5.77 12.07 -11.83
N CYS A 415 -5.63 13.00 -10.89
CA CYS A 415 -4.75 14.17 -11.06
C CYS A 415 -3.27 13.77 -11.07
N VAL A 416 -2.47 14.51 -11.83
CA VAL A 416 -1.02 14.30 -11.93
C VAL A 416 -0.24 15.38 -11.23
N ASN A 417 0.89 14.98 -10.66
CA ASN A 417 1.84 15.89 -10.01
C ASN A 417 3.24 15.67 -10.56
N LEU A 418 4.02 16.73 -10.61
CA LEU A 418 5.47 16.68 -10.72
C LEU A 418 6.07 16.18 -9.42
N ASN A 419 7.25 15.58 -9.52
CA ASN A 419 8.04 15.16 -8.36
C ASN A 419 9.51 15.47 -8.62
N LYS A 420 10.32 15.44 -7.56
CA LYS A 420 11.74 15.74 -7.62
C LYS A 420 12.51 14.99 -8.73
N PRO A 421 12.37 13.66 -8.93
CA PRO A 421 13.08 12.97 -10.00
C PRO A 421 12.73 13.47 -11.40
N LEU A 422 11.43 13.68 -11.69
CA LEU A 422 11.00 14.19 -12.99
C LEU A 422 11.50 15.63 -13.22
N ILE A 423 11.43 16.50 -12.21
CA ILE A 423 11.93 17.87 -12.31
C ILE A 423 13.43 17.89 -12.62
N ASN A 424 14.21 17.03 -11.96
CA ASN A 424 15.66 16.92 -12.21
C ASN A 424 15.96 16.46 -13.65
N ILE A 425 15.18 15.52 -14.20
CA ILE A 425 15.33 15.09 -15.59
C ILE A 425 14.98 16.25 -16.52
N LEU A 426 13.85 16.91 -16.30
CA LEU A 426 13.40 18.04 -17.12
C LEU A 426 14.43 19.17 -17.13
N ASP A 427 15.00 19.53 -15.97
CA ASP A 427 16.04 20.55 -15.84
C ASP A 427 17.23 20.26 -16.77
N GLN A 428 17.80 19.06 -16.67
CA GLN A 428 18.96 18.64 -17.46
C GLN A 428 18.66 18.45 -18.96
N VAL A 429 17.52 17.83 -19.29
CA VAL A 429 17.16 17.54 -20.69
C VAL A 429 16.84 18.84 -21.42
N THR A 430 16.04 19.71 -20.81
CA THR A 430 15.66 20.96 -21.46
C THR A 430 16.85 21.89 -21.64
N GLU A 431 17.78 21.96 -20.67
CA GLU A 431 19.02 22.75 -20.79
C GLU A 431 19.87 22.29 -21.98
N LYS A 432 19.98 20.97 -22.17
CA LYS A 432 20.74 20.38 -23.29
C LYS A 432 20.08 20.57 -24.64
N GLN A 433 18.75 20.54 -24.70
CA GLN A 433 18.02 20.65 -25.96
C GLN A 433 17.94 22.10 -26.44
N ASP A 434 17.51 23.04 -25.58
CA ASP A 434 17.30 24.44 -25.96
C ASP A 434 17.10 25.34 -24.73
N SER A 435 17.89 26.42 -24.65
CA SER A 435 17.78 27.45 -23.60
C SER A 435 16.38 28.10 -23.48
N VAL A 436 15.65 28.23 -24.59
CA VAL A 436 14.31 28.81 -24.61
C VAL A 436 13.31 27.86 -23.96
N ILE A 437 13.36 26.56 -24.31
CA ILE A 437 12.54 25.52 -23.67
C ILE A 437 12.91 25.39 -22.19
N HIS A 438 14.20 25.39 -21.86
CA HIS A 438 14.65 25.33 -20.47
C HIS A 438 14.04 26.45 -19.62
N THR A 439 14.10 27.68 -20.12
CA THR A 439 13.50 28.85 -19.46
C THR A 439 11.99 28.69 -19.34
N LYS A 440 11.33 28.21 -20.40
CA LYS A 440 9.88 27.96 -20.45
C LYS A 440 9.44 26.95 -19.38
N VAL A 441 10.07 25.78 -19.34
CA VAL A 441 9.78 24.70 -18.39
C VAL A 441 10.05 25.15 -16.96
N LYS A 442 11.17 25.82 -16.71
CA LYS A 442 11.53 26.35 -15.39
C LYS A 442 10.51 27.37 -14.88
N ASN A 443 10.11 28.31 -15.75
CA ASN A 443 9.09 29.31 -15.43
C ASN A 443 7.75 28.64 -15.15
N ARG A 444 7.37 27.62 -15.93
CA ARG A 444 6.13 26.88 -15.70
C ARG A 444 6.13 26.13 -14.38
N ILE A 445 7.21 25.40 -14.05
CA ILE A 445 7.34 24.69 -12.77
C ILE A 445 7.25 25.69 -11.60
N THR A 446 7.92 26.83 -11.70
CA THR A 446 7.89 27.89 -10.68
C THR A 446 6.47 28.44 -10.52
N SER A 447 5.79 28.76 -11.62
CA SER A 447 4.39 29.22 -11.61
C SER A 447 3.43 28.20 -10.97
N LEU A 448 3.61 26.91 -11.23
CA LEU A 448 2.82 25.85 -10.62
C LEU A 448 3.10 25.73 -9.11
N LEU A 449 4.35 25.89 -8.68
CA LEU A 449 4.72 25.93 -7.27
C LEU A 449 4.09 27.14 -6.56
N ASP A 450 4.18 28.33 -7.16
CA ASP A 450 3.57 29.56 -6.62
C ASP A 450 2.07 29.38 -6.44
N ARG A 451 1.38 28.78 -7.43
CA ARG A 451 -0.05 28.48 -7.34
C ARG A 451 -0.36 27.53 -6.17
N ASP A 452 0.45 26.50 -5.96
CA ASP A 452 0.25 25.56 -4.85
C ASP A 452 0.49 26.24 -3.48
N ILE A 453 1.48 27.13 -3.38
CA ILE A 453 1.73 27.95 -2.18
C ILE A 453 0.56 28.91 -1.92
N LEU A 454 0.08 29.61 -2.94
CA LEU A 454 -1.10 30.47 -2.83
C LEU A 454 -2.35 29.67 -2.42
N GLY A 455 -2.49 28.44 -2.92
CA GLY A 455 -3.53 27.51 -2.49
C GLY A 455 -3.45 27.21 -0.99
N ILE A 456 -2.25 27.02 -0.43
CA ILE A 456 -2.05 26.84 1.02
C ILE A 456 -2.37 28.13 1.78
N ILE A 457 -1.95 29.30 1.28
CA ILE A 457 -2.25 30.59 1.92
C ILE A 457 -3.76 30.83 1.95
N SER A 458 -4.47 30.46 0.89
CA SER A 458 -5.93 30.62 0.82
C SER A 458 -6.65 29.86 1.93
N THR A 459 -6.14 28.71 2.39
CA THR A 459 -6.77 27.97 3.50
C THR A 459 -6.67 28.69 4.84
N LEU A 460 -5.81 29.71 4.96
CA LEU A 460 -5.64 30.51 6.18
C LEU A 460 -6.47 31.80 6.19
N ILE A 461 -7.01 32.21 5.04
CA ILE A 461 -7.63 33.53 4.85
C ILE A 461 -9.07 33.40 4.37
N ASP A 462 -9.33 32.49 3.41
CA ASP A 462 -10.65 32.28 2.82
C ASP A 462 -11.44 31.22 3.60
N PRO A 463 -12.63 31.56 4.16
CA PRO A 463 -13.44 30.61 4.91
C PRO A 463 -13.82 29.35 4.13
N LYS A 464 -14.05 29.45 2.81
CA LYS A 464 -14.43 28.29 1.99
C LYS A 464 -13.27 27.30 1.86
N SER A 465 -12.08 27.80 1.56
CA SER A 465 -10.84 27.01 1.47
C SER A 465 -10.42 26.46 2.83
N ALA A 466 -10.59 27.22 3.90
CA ALA A 466 -10.39 26.77 5.28
C ALA A 466 -11.29 25.58 5.62
N CYS A 467 -12.58 25.66 5.28
CA CYS A 467 -13.53 24.56 5.46
C CYS A 467 -13.10 23.29 4.71
N LEU A 468 -12.64 23.43 3.46
CA LEU A 468 -12.11 22.29 2.69
C LEU A 468 -10.86 21.69 3.34
N ALA A 469 -9.95 22.51 3.86
CA ALA A 469 -8.77 22.04 4.57
C ALA A 469 -9.13 21.32 5.88
N LEU A 470 -10.14 21.81 6.62
CA LEU A 470 -10.61 21.17 7.84
C LEU A 470 -11.30 19.82 7.57
N LYS A 471 -11.91 19.63 6.40
CA LYS A 471 -12.42 18.31 5.97
C LYS A 471 -11.33 17.24 5.85
N GLU A 472 -10.06 17.63 5.71
CA GLU A 472 -8.94 16.69 5.67
C GLU A 472 -8.60 16.11 7.05
N PHE A 473 -9.03 16.75 8.15
CA PHE A 473 -8.86 16.22 9.51
C PHE A 473 -9.93 15.16 9.82
N SER A 474 -9.64 14.30 10.80
CA SER A 474 -10.60 13.29 11.25
C SER A 474 -11.93 13.95 11.64
N LYS A 475 -13.05 13.30 11.32
CA LYS A 475 -14.44 13.76 11.57
C LYS A 475 -14.77 14.00 13.07
N LEU A 476 -13.78 13.98 13.96
CA LEU A 476 -13.92 14.19 15.39
C LEU A 476 -14.28 15.64 15.75
N ILE A 477 -14.09 16.60 14.83
CA ILE A 477 -14.44 18.00 15.06
C ILE A 477 -15.62 18.34 14.14
N PRO A 478 -16.85 18.39 14.67
CA PRO A 478 -18.03 18.71 13.87
C PRO A 478 -18.10 20.23 13.65
N TYR A 479 -17.14 20.78 12.90
CA TYR A 479 -17.04 22.22 12.63
C TYR A 479 -18.30 22.79 11.94
N GLN A 480 -19.07 21.92 11.27
CA GLN A 480 -20.35 22.22 10.62
C GLN A 480 -21.50 22.51 11.59
N LEU A 481 -21.35 22.18 12.88
CA LEU A 481 -22.35 22.48 13.91
C LEU A 481 -22.23 23.90 14.45
N PHE A 482 -21.28 24.69 13.93
CA PHE A 482 -20.99 26.01 14.44
C PHE A 482 -21.18 27.07 13.36
N ASP A 483 -22.38 27.64 13.31
CA ASP A 483 -22.74 28.71 12.36
C ASP A 483 -22.27 30.11 12.83
N ASN A 484 -21.77 30.23 14.07
CA ASN A 484 -21.64 31.52 14.76
C ASN A 484 -20.20 32.03 14.93
N PHE A 485 -19.18 31.39 14.35
CA PHE A 485 -17.81 31.90 14.43
C PHE A 485 -17.05 31.81 13.10
N ASN A 486 -16.15 32.77 12.90
CA ASN A 486 -15.24 32.76 11.79
C ASN A 486 -14.10 31.76 12.04
N ILE A 487 -14.12 30.67 11.29
CA ILE A 487 -13.14 29.56 11.38
C ILE A 487 -11.69 30.05 11.15
N THR A 488 -11.48 31.11 10.37
CA THR A 488 -10.13 31.64 10.13
C THR A 488 -9.60 32.51 11.27
N GLU A 489 -10.48 32.98 12.16
CA GLU A 489 -10.12 33.87 13.28
C GLU A 489 -10.13 33.15 14.62
N GLU A 490 -11.03 32.18 14.81
CA GLU A 490 -11.15 31.44 16.07
C GLU A 490 -9.83 30.70 16.39
N PRO A 491 -9.21 30.91 17.57
CA PRO A 491 -7.87 30.41 17.86
C PRO A 491 -7.65 28.90 17.71
N PHE A 492 -8.64 28.07 18.07
CA PHE A 492 -8.54 26.62 17.94
C PHE A 492 -8.54 26.17 16.47
N PHE A 493 -9.51 26.62 15.67
CA PHE A 493 -9.56 26.31 14.23
C PHE A 493 -8.39 26.92 13.47
N ARG A 494 -8.01 28.15 13.78
CA ARG A 494 -6.83 28.80 13.20
C ARG A 494 -5.55 27.99 13.47
N SER A 495 -5.39 27.42 14.67
CA SER A 495 -4.26 26.54 15.00
C SER A 495 -4.26 25.24 14.20
N LEU A 496 -5.43 24.66 13.94
CA LEU A 496 -5.58 23.48 13.06
C LEU A 496 -5.24 23.83 11.60
N LEU A 497 -5.72 24.96 11.10
CA LEU A 497 -5.41 25.45 9.76
C LEU A 497 -3.91 25.71 9.59
N PHE A 498 -3.25 26.32 10.57
CA PHE A 498 -1.78 26.49 10.55
C PHE A 498 -1.05 25.15 10.53
N SER A 499 -1.54 24.17 11.28
CA SER A 499 -0.98 22.81 11.28
C SER A 499 -1.16 22.13 9.92
N SER A 500 -2.33 22.26 9.29
CA SER A 500 -2.59 21.79 7.92
C SER A 500 -1.65 22.44 6.91
N ALA A 501 -1.56 23.77 6.94
CA ALA A 501 -0.68 24.54 6.07
C ALA A 501 0.79 24.12 6.24
N ARG A 502 1.26 23.97 7.49
CA ARG A 502 2.62 23.51 7.80
C ARG A 502 2.89 22.11 7.27
N ILE A 503 1.94 21.17 7.43
CA ILE A 503 2.07 19.81 6.88
C ILE A 503 2.16 19.84 5.35
N ARG A 504 1.33 20.66 4.68
CA ARG A 504 1.34 20.79 3.22
C ARG A 504 2.64 21.43 2.72
N LEU A 505 3.13 22.48 3.37
CA LEU A 505 4.41 23.12 3.07
C LEU A 505 5.58 22.16 3.26
N ASN A 506 5.62 21.43 4.38
CA ASN A 506 6.66 20.43 4.62
C ASN A 506 6.65 19.35 3.53
N ARG A 507 5.47 18.89 3.08
CA ARG A 507 5.38 17.95 1.95
C ARG A 507 5.92 18.53 0.64
N LEU A 508 5.71 19.83 0.37
CA LEU A 508 6.28 20.50 -0.80
C LEU A 508 7.80 20.58 -0.69
N ILE A 509 8.34 20.95 0.48
CA ILE A 509 9.79 21.04 0.71
C ILE A 509 10.46 19.66 0.58
N GLU A 510 9.89 18.63 1.21
CA GLU A 510 10.50 17.29 1.25
C GLU A 510 10.35 16.52 -0.05
N LYS A 511 9.17 16.59 -0.70
CA LYS A 511 8.82 15.72 -1.84
C LYS A 511 8.73 16.45 -3.19
N ILE A 512 8.62 17.78 -3.17
CA ILE A 512 8.39 18.63 -4.36
C ILE A 512 7.24 18.07 -5.21
N ASN A 513 6.12 17.78 -4.54
CA ASN A 513 4.94 17.17 -5.16
C ASN A 513 4.00 18.27 -5.71
N ILE A 514 4.40 18.91 -6.81
CA ILE A 514 3.71 20.07 -7.40
C ILE A 514 2.58 19.60 -8.31
N ARG A 515 1.34 20.05 -8.10
CA ARG A 515 0.19 19.59 -8.88
C ARG A 515 0.15 20.24 -10.26
N ILE A 516 -0.16 19.47 -11.30
CA ILE A 516 -0.49 20.00 -12.62
C ILE A 516 -2.01 20.20 -12.69
N PRO A 517 -2.53 21.31 -13.28
CA PRO A 517 -3.97 21.47 -13.44
C PRO A 517 -4.57 20.30 -14.20
N SER A 518 -5.77 19.90 -13.81
CA SER A 518 -6.49 18.79 -14.43
C SER A 518 -6.73 18.97 -15.93
N THR A 519 -6.74 20.21 -16.43
CA THR A 519 -6.90 20.52 -17.85
C THR A 519 -5.62 20.32 -18.67
N HIS A 520 -4.48 20.01 -18.04
CA HIS A 520 -3.17 19.91 -18.68
C HIS A 520 -2.45 18.58 -18.38
N GLY A 521 -3.06 17.70 -17.58
CA GLY A 521 -2.46 16.40 -17.28
C GLY A 521 -3.29 15.49 -16.39
N ARG A 522 -3.01 14.18 -16.51
CA ARG A 522 -3.65 13.08 -15.78
C ARG A 522 -2.63 11.99 -15.44
N MET A 523 -2.92 11.24 -14.39
CA MET A 523 -2.29 9.94 -14.15
C MET A 523 -3.23 8.87 -14.73
N MET A 524 -2.75 8.03 -15.63
CA MET A 524 -3.58 7.06 -16.37
C MET A 524 -2.97 5.66 -16.29
N ILE A 525 -3.82 4.63 -16.30
CA ILE A 525 -3.36 3.24 -16.47
C ILE A 525 -3.02 3.05 -17.95
N GLY A 526 -1.92 2.34 -18.23
CA GLY A 526 -1.56 1.97 -19.60
C GLY A 526 -2.31 0.74 -20.08
N VAL A 527 -2.77 0.76 -21.33
CA VAL A 527 -3.38 -0.39 -22.02
C VAL A 527 -2.77 -0.55 -23.42
N PHE A 528 -2.99 -1.74 -23.99
CA PHE A 528 -2.47 -2.14 -25.30
C PHE A 528 -3.50 -1.88 -26.40
N ASP A 529 -3.07 -1.39 -27.57
CA ASP A 529 -3.92 -1.22 -28.74
C ASP A 529 -4.25 -2.55 -29.43
N GLU A 530 -5.41 -3.11 -29.09
CA GLU A 530 -5.94 -4.32 -29.72
C GLU A 530 -6.42 -4.11 -31.17
N SER A 531 -6.63 -2.86 -31.60
CA SER A 531 -7.07 -2.55 -32.97
C SER A 531 -5.92 -2.61 -33.98
N GLY A 532 -4.67 -2.44 -33.52
CA GLY A 532 -3.49 -2.37 -34.37
C GLY A 532 -3.45 -1.14 -35.28
N ILE A 533 -4.18 -0.07 -34.95
CA ILE A 533 -4.27 1.14 -35.77
C ILE A 533 -3.15 2.12 -35.42
N LEU A 534 -2.84 2.29 -34.13
CA LEU A 534 -1.82 3.24 -33.69
C LEU A 534 -0.44 2.90 -34.28
N GLU A 535 0.22 3.89 -34.87
CA GLU A 535 1.60 3.76 -35.35
C GLU A 535 2.62 3.93 -34.20
N PRO A 536 3.87 3.46 -34.36
CA PRO A 536 4.91 3.66 -33.35
C PRO A 536 5.09 5.14 -33.00
N GLY A 537 5.09 5.48 -31.71
CA GLY A 537 5.18 6.87 -31.24
C GLY A 537 3.83 7.62 -31.17
N GLN A 538 2.74 6.99 -31.59
CA GLN A 538 1.39 7.49 -31.38
C GLN A 538 0.73 6.85 -30.16
N VAL A 539 -0.15 7.62 -29.52
CA VAL A 539 -0.99 7.16 -28.41
C VAL A 539 -2.43 7.60 -28.62
N PHE A 540 -3.39 6.87 -28.06
CA PHE A 540 -4.77 7.33 -27.95
C PHE A 540 -5.08 7.68 -26.49
N ILE A 541 -5.65 8.87 -26.29
CA ILE A 541 -6.01 9.39 -24.96
C ILE A 541 -7.37 10.09 -25.06
N ARG A 542 -8.35 9.54 -24.34
CA ARG A 542 -9.63 10.19 -24.07
C ARG A 542 -9.85 10.22 -22.56
N TYR A 543 -10.29 11.35 -22.03
CA TYR A 543 -10.38 11.53 -20.58
C TYR A 543 -11.67 12.21 -20.16
N THR A 544 -12.14 11.90 -18.95
CA THR A 544 -13.25 12.60 -18.32
C THR A 544 -12.80 14.01 -17.91
N THR A 545 -13.58 15.02 -18.30
CA THR A 545 -13.24 16.42 -18.13
C THR A 545 -13.11 16.81 -16.65
N ASP A 546 -14.06 16.41 -15.81
CA ASP A 546 -13.98 16.64 -14.35
C ASP A 546 -13.12 15.58 -13.65
N ALA A 547 -11.97 16.01 -13.15
CA ALA A 547 -11.03 15.16 -12.44
C ALA A 547 -11.45 14.79 -11.01
N ASN A 548 -12.51 15.41 -10.48
CA ASN A 548 -12.99 15.15 -9.13
C ASN A 548 -14.04 14.02 -9.08
N LEU A 549 -14.57 13.62 -10.24
CA LEU A 549 -15.47 12.48 -10.36
C LEU A 549 -14.67 11.17 -10.28
N LYS A 550 -14.77 10.46 -9.16
CA LYS A 550 -14.11 9.14 -9.00
C LYS A 550 -14.75 8.05 -9.86
N PHE A 551 -16.06 8.10 -10.01
CA PHE A 551 -16.87 7.13 -10.75
C PHE A 551 -17.79 7.90 -11.72
N PRO A 552 -17.24 8.37 -12.85
CA PRO A 552 -18.01 9.20 -13.78
C PRO A 552 -19.07 8.36 -14.51
N SER A 553 -20.32 8.84 -14.56
CA SER A 553 -21.37 8.19 -15.33
C SER A 553 -21.08 8.21 -16.84
N GLU A 554 -21.77 7.37 -17.64
CA GLU A 554 -21.66 7.39 -19.09
C GLU A 554 -22.00 8.77 -19.70
N SER A 555 -22.86 9.55 -19.05
CA SER A 555 -23.24 10.90 -19.50
C SER A 555 -22.21 11.99 -19.22
N SER A 556 -21.13 11.67 -18.48
CA SER A 556 -20.11 12.65 -18.11
C SER A 556 -19.35 13.15 -19.33
N ASP A 557 -19.00 14.44 -19.32
CA ASP A 557 -18.25 15.08 -20.40
C ASP A 557 -16.86 14.44 -20.57
N LYS A 558 -16.52 14.14 -21.83
CA LYS A 558 -15.25 13.51 -22.23
C LYS A 558 -14.59 14.34 -23.31
N THR A 559 -13.26 14.40 -23.26
CA THR A 559 -12.44 15.09 -24.26
C THR A 559 -11.44 14.11 -24.84
N THR A 560 -11.35 14.04 -26.17
CA THR A 560 -10.26 13.33 -26.87
C THR A 560 -9.09 14.29 -27.03
N LEU A 561 -7.90 13.86 -26.61
CA LEU A 561 -6.67 14.63 -26.76
C LEU A 561 -6.07 14.41 -28.16
N VAL A 562 -5.65 15.50 -28.80
CA VAL A 562 -4.90 15.46 -30.07
C VAL A 562 -3.68 16.37 -29.96
N GLY A 563 -2.55 15.92 -30.50
CA GLY A 563 -1.29 16.67 -30.53
C GLY A 563 -0.23 16.16 -29.56
N SER A 564 0.84 16.93 -29.38
CA SER A 564 2.01 16.50 -28.60
C SER A 564 1.68 16.28 -27.12
N VAL A 565 2.17 15.18 -26.57
CA VAL A 565 1.99 14.83 -25.16
C VAL A 565 3.29 14.25 -24.58
N MET A 566 3.64 14.68 -23.38
CA MET A 566 4.73 14.11 -22.60
C MET A 566 4.19 13.01 -21.69
N ILE A 567 4.80 11.82 -21.74
CA ILE A 567 4.43 10.68 -20.92
C ILE A 567 5.66 10.14 -20.20
N THR A 568 5.49 9.76 -18.94
CA THR A 568 6.53 9.11 -18.15
C THR A 568 5.93 8.24 -17.05
N LYS A 569 6.67 7.24 -16.57
CA LYS A 569 6.30 6.42 -15.42
C LYS A 569 7.00 6.93 -14.15
N ASN A 570 6.33 6.84 -13.00
CA ASN A 570 7.02 6.89 -11.71
C ASN A 570 7.57 5.48 -11.41
N SER A 571 8.88 5.23 -11.33
CA SER A 571 10.04 6.06 -11.03
C SER A 571 10.94 6.35 -12.24
N SER A 572 10.90 7.57 -12.76
CA SER A 572 11.82 8.06 -13.79
C SER A 572 13.20 8.39 -13.19
N ILE A 573 14.26 7.82 -13.74
CA ILE A 573 15.63 7.92 -13.22
C ILE A 573 16.56 8.53 -14.26
N VAL A 574 16.37 8.20 -15.54
CA VAL A 574 17.27 8.62 -16.62
C VAL A 574 16.53 9.48 -17.65
N PRO A 575 17.24 10.30 -18.45
CA PRO A 575 16.64 11.18 -19.45
C PRO A 575 15.64 10.49 -20.39
N GLY A 576 15.98 9.28 -20.86
CA GLY A 576 15.14 8.49 -21.76
C GLY A 576 13.81 8.00 -21.16
N ASP A 577 13.56 8.17 -19.85
CA ASP A 577 12.29 7.80 -19.22
C ASP A 577 11.15 8.79 -19.45
N VAL A 578 11.49 9.99 -19.92
CA VAL A 578 10.52 11.02 -20.30
C VAL A 578 10.41 10.99 -21.80
N ARG A 579 9.20 10.69 -22.29
CA ARG A 579 8.95 10.45 -23.70
C ARG A 579 7.86 11.37 -24.23
N MET A 580 8.09 11.91 -25.41
CA MET A 580 7.16 12.67 -26.22
C MET A 580 6.46 11.72 -27.19
N PHE A 581 5.15 11.84 -27.26
CA PHE A 581 4.27 11.10 -28.16
C PHE A 581 3.33 12.05 -28.89
N GLU A 582 2.72 11.55 -29.96
CA GLU A 582 1.62 12.21 -30.65
C GLU A 582 0.29 11.55 -30.24
N ALA A 583 -0.58 12.31 -29.57
CA ALA A 583 -1.94 11.88 -29.31
C ALA A 583 -2.77 12.02 -30.59
N VAL A 584 -3.44 10.95 -31.01
CA VAL A 584 -4.26 10.92 -32.22
C VAL A 584 -5.69 10.48 -31.91
N ASP A 585 -6.64 10.97 -32.69
CA ASP A 585 -8.06 10.60 -32.54
C ASP A 585 -8.39 9.37 -33.41
N ILE A 586 -8.79 8.28 -32.76
CA ILE A 586 -9.20 7.03 -33.40
C ILE A 586 -10.58 6.65 -32.87
N GLU A 587 -11.59 6.72 -33.73
CA GLU A 587 -13.00 6.45 -33.37
C GLU A 587 -13.21 5.07 -32.74
N LEU A 588 -12.52 4.04 -33.26
CA LEU A 588 -12.60 2.68 -32.73
C LEU A 588 -12.10 2.54 -31.28
N LEU A 589 -11.32 3.49 -30.77
CA LEU A 589 -10.80 3.50 -29.41
C LEU A 589 -11.60 4.41 -28.45
N HIS A 590 -12.67 5.06 -28.90
CA HIS A 590 -13.45 6.03 -28.08
C HIS A 590 -14.09 5.44 -26.83
N GLU A 591 -14.24 4.11 -26.75
CA GLU A 591 -14.70 3.45 -25.53
C GLU A 591 -13.65 3.42 -24.41
N LEU A 592 -12.36 3.60 -24.76
CA LEU A 592 -11.25 3.60 -23.81
C LEU A 592 -11.03 5.02 -23.25
N ILE A 593 -11.55 5.25 -22.05
CA ILE A 593 -11.56 6.52 -21.33
C ILE A 593 -10.71 6.43 -20.04
N ASP A 594 -10.02 7.50 -19.69
CA ASP A 594 -9.17 7.62 -18.49
C ASP A 594 -8.03 6.58 -18.42
N VAL A 595 -7.58 6.15 -19.61
CA VAL A 595 -6.42 5.28 -19.84
C VAL A 595 -5.54 5.90 -20.94
N VAL A 596 -4.29 5.45 -21.02
CA VAL A 596 -3.43 5.72 -22.19
C VAL A 596 -3.27 4.43 -22.97
N VAL A 597 -3.61 4.47 -24.26
CA VAL A 597 -3.48 3.33 -25.17
C VAL A 597 -2.16 3.46 -25.93
N PHE A 598 -1.28 2.47 -25.80
CA PHE A 598 -0.01 2.41 -26.51
C PHE A 598 -0.11 1.56 -27.76
N SER A 599 0.63 1.96 -28.81
CA SER A 599 0.76 1.19 -30.05
C SER A 599 1.30 -0.22 -29.78
N GLY A 600 0.73 -1.20 -30.48
CA GLY A 600 1.27 -2.55 -30.55
C GLY A 600 2.34 -2.77 -31.62
N LYS A 601 2.84 -1.69 -32.24
CA LYS A 601 3.83 -1.71 -33.32
C LYS A 601 5.15 -1.09 -32.89
N GLY A 602 6.21 -1.43 -33.62
CA GLY A 602 7.55 -0.86 -33.47
C GLY A 602 8.58 -1.91 -33.04
N ASP A 603 9.81 -1.45 -32.80
CA ASP A 603 10.92 -2.32 -32.40
C ASP A 603 10.98 -2.57 -30.88
N ARG A 604 10.32 -1.71 -30.09
CA ARG A 604 10.26 -1.80 -28.64
C ARG A 604 8.93 -1.22 -28.14
N PRO A 605 8.26 -1.84 -27.16
CA PRO A 605 7.03 -1.29 -26.59
C PRO A 605 7.29 0.09 -25.99
N ASN A 606 6.45 1.08 -26.33
CA ASN A 606 6.62 2.44 -25.85
C ASN A 606 6.51 2.56 -24.31
N SER A 607 5.72 1.69 -23.67
CA SER A 607 5.71 1.56 -22.21
C SER A 607 7.08 1.16 -21.67
N ASN A 608 7.72 0.15 -22.27
CA ASN A 608 9.01 -0.38 -21.84
C ASN A 608 10.16 0.65 -21.99
N GLU A 609 10.05 1.59 -22.92
CA GLU A 609 11.01 2.70 -23.05
C GLU A 609 11.05 3.59 -21.80
N MET A 610 9.96 3.64 -21.02
CA MET A 610 9.81 4.44 -19.80
C MET A 610 10.06 3.59 -18.55
N SER A 611 11.29 3.57 -18.05
CA SER A 611 11.65 2.85 -16.81
C SER A 611 11.34 1.35 -16.83
N GLY A 612 11.38 0.72 -18.01
CA GLY A 612 11.08 -0.70 -18.18
C GLY A 612 9.65 -1.07 -17.82
N ALA A 613 8.69 -0.14 -18.00
CA ALA A 613 7.30 -0.38 -17.65
C ALA A 613 6.71 -1.55 -18.43
N ASN A 614 5.83 -2.30 -17.77
CA ASN A 614 4.89 -3.20 -18.41
C ASN A 614 3.49 -2.59 -18.30
N LEU A 615 2.46 -3.36 -18.62
CA LEU A 615 1.07 -2.91 -18.61
C LEU A 615 0.22 -3.76 -17.64
N ASP A 616 0.83 -4.24 -16.55
CA ASP A 616 0.18 -5.12 -15.55
C ASP A 616 -0.51 -4.37 -14.39
N GLY A 617 -0.58 -3.03 -14.49
CA GLY A 617 -1.03 -2.14 -13.40
C GLY A 617 -0.27 -0.81 -13.35
N ASP A 618 0.79 -0.66 -14.15
CA ASP A 618 1.59 0.56 -14.22
C ASP A 618 0.75 1.80 -14.57
N GLN A 619 1.07 2.89 -13.88
CA GLN A 619 0.44 4.20 -14.10
C GLN A 619 1.43 5.20 -14.66
N PHE A 620 0.98 5.94 -15.67
CA PHE A 620 1.75 6.90 -16.42
C PHE A 620 1.27 8.32 -16.12
N LYS A 621 2.21 9.24 -15.92
CA LYS A 621 1.96 10.67 -15.95
C LYS A 621 1.82 11.07 -17.41
N VAL A 622 0.64 11.54 -17.78
CA VAL A 622 0.31 12.01 -19.12
C VAL A 622 0.09 13.51 -19.03
N ILE A 623 0.98 14.29 -19.64
CA ILE A 623 1.06 15.75 -19.51
C ILE A 623 1.04 16.37 -20.90
N TRP A 624 -0.02 17.09 -21.21
CA TRP A 624 -0.21 17.80 -22.49
C TRP A 624 -0.17 19.32 -22.30
N ASP A 625 0.47 19.76 -21.23
CA ASP A 625 0.80 21.16 -21.01
C ASP A 625 1.85 21.61 -22.04
N SER A 626 1.50 22.58 -22.88
CA SER A 626 2.36 23.09 -23.97
C SER A 626 3.70 23.62 -23.49
N GLU A 627 3.81 23.95 -22.21
CA GLU A 627 5.03 24.44 -21.58
C GLU A 627 6.05 23.31 -21.28
N PHE A 628 5.65 22.04 -21.32
CA PHE A 628 6.50 20.88 -21.04
C PHE A 628 6.88 20.06 -22.28
N ILE A 629 6.48 20.50 -23.47
CA ILE A 629 6.75 19.79 -24.73
C ILE A 629 8.22 19.95 -25.11
N LEU A 630 8.93 18.82 -25.23
CA LEU A 630 10.34 18.74 -25.64
C LEU A 630 10.47 18.65 -27.17
N HIS A 631 11.65 19.01 -27.69
CA HIS A 631 11.91 18.94 -29.15
C HIS A 631 12.01 17.51 -29.65
N HIS A 632 12.64 16.63 -28.86
CA HIS A 632 12.83 15.23 -29.24
C HIS A 632 13.00 14.33 -28.00
N ASN A 633 12.88 13.03 -28.26
CA ASN A 633 13.10 11.99 -27.27
C ASN A 633 14.57 11.69 -27.09
N GLU A 634 15.02 11.64 -25.84
CA GLU A 634 16.32 11.08 -25.47
C GLU A 634 16.33 9.56 -25.70
N LYS A 635 17.51 8.98 -25.91
CA LYS A 635 17.66 7.53 -26.11
C LYS A 635 17.14 6.78 -24.87
N SER A 636 16.20 5.86 -25.09
CA SER A 636 15.68 4.99 -24.03
C SER A 636 16.81 4.15 -23.42
N PHE A 637 16.83 4.03 -22.10
CA PHE A 637 17.78 3.15 -21.43
C PHE A 637 17.38 1.68 -21.62
N ASP A 638 18.38 0.82 -21.52
CA ASP A 638 18.18 -0.61 -21.63
C ASP A 638 17.87 -1.21 -20.24
N TYR A 639 16.62 -1.67 -20.06
CA TYR A 639 16.10 -2.16 -18.79
C TYR A 639 16.13 -3.69 -18.67
N HIS A 640 17.02 -4.38 -19.41
CA HIS A 640 17.14 -5.83 -19.29
C HIS A 640 17.45 -6.28 -17.86
N SER A 641 16.79 -7.37 -17.45
CA SER A 641 17.10 -8.02 -16.19
C SER A 641 18.52 -8.61 -16.27
N PRO A 642 19.36 -8.42 -15.23
CA PRO A 642 20.65 -9.10 -15.19
C PRO A 642 20.41 -10.62 -15.26
N SER A 643 21.33 -11.35 -15.90
CA SER A 643 21.31 -12.80 -15.96
C SER A 643 21.14 -13.38 -14.55
N ALA A 644 20.22 -14.34 -14.39
CA ALA A 644 19.94 -14.96 -13.11
C ALA A 644 21.25 -15.45 -12.47
N THR A 645 21.58 -14.91 -11.29
CA THR A 645 22.72 -15.39 -10.51
C THR A 645 22.42 -16.80 -10.05
N GLU A 646 23.37 -17.73 -10.16
CA GLU A 646 23.21 -19.10 -9.67
C GLU A 646 22.70 -19.09 -8.22
N ILE A 647 21.62 -19.83 -8.00
CA ILE A 647 20.98 -19.95 -6.69
C ILE A 647 21.83 -20.93 -5.87
N PRO A 648 22.36 -20.55 -4.69
CA PRO A 648 23.09 -21.50 -3.85
C PRO A 648 22.20 -22.70 -3.48
N GLU A 649 22.77 -23.91 -3.46
CA GLU A 649 22.04 -25.17 -3.18
C GLU A 649 21.23 -25.14 -1.87
N SER A 650 21.63 -24.31 -0.91
CA SER A 650 20.91 -24.07 0.35
C SER A 650 19.51 -23.45 0.18
N PHE A 651 19.14 -23.01 -1.03
CA PHE A 651 17.86 -22.36 -1.34
C PHE A 651 16.96 -23.18 -2.27
N ASN A 652 17.24 -24.48 -2.43
CA ASN A 652 16.49 -25.37 -3.32
C ASN A 652 15.03 -25.61 -2.92
N ASP A 653 14.65 -25.30 -1.66
CA ASP A 653 13.24 -25.31 -1.24
C ASP A 653 12.65 -23.88 -1.23
N PRO A 654 11.73 -23.54 -2.17
CA PRO A 654 11.03 -22.26 -2.21
C PRO A 654 10.26 -21.96 -0.95
N ASN A 655 9.81 -23.00 -0.25
CA ASN A 655 8.94 -22.87 0.90
C ASN A 655 9.71 -22.86 2.22
N SER A 656 11.03 -23.04 2.21
CA SER A 656 11.83 -23.02 3.44
C SER A 656 11.90 -21.61 4.06
N ASP A 657 11.90 -21.54 5.38
CA ASP A 657 11.91 -20.25 6.10
C ASP A 657 13.19 -19.46 5.83
N ASN A 658 14.34 -20.15 5.71
CA ASN A 658 15.63 -19.53 5.41
C ASN A 658 15.61 -18.83 4.05
N THR A 659 15.00 -19.44 3.02
CA THR A 659 14.91 -18.84 1.67
C THR A 659 14.15 -17.51 1.67
N VAL A 660 13.03 -17.45 2.40
CA VAL A 660 12.14 -16.27 2.37
C VAL A 660 12.61 -15.19 3.36
N SER A 661 13.26 -15.56 4.47
CA SER A 661 13.78 -14.60 5.46
C SER A 661 15.04 -13.89 4.97
N ASP A 662 15.91 -14.60 4.23
CA ASP A 662 17.22 -14.08 3.85
C ASP A 662 17.16 -12.90 2.88
N LEU A 663 16.18 -12.85 1.97
CA LEU A 663 15.99 -11.67 1.13
C LEU A 663 15.58 -10.46 1.97
N MET A 664 14.68 -10.64 2.93
CA MET A 664 14.25 -9.56 3.83
C MET A 664 15.44 -8.99 4.61
N ILE A 665 16.36 -9.85 5.04
CA ILE A 665 17.59 -9.45 5.73
C ILE A 665 18.51 -8.68 4.78
N LYS A 666 18.74 -9.18 3.56
CA LYS A 666 19.60 -8.52 2.56
C LYS A 666 19.07 -7.16 2.08
N THR A 667 17.77 -6.91 2.16
CA THR A 667 17.16 -5.62 1.76
C THR A 667 17.29 -4.49 2.79
N LYS A 668 17.80 -4.78 3.99
CA LYS A 668 17.97 -3.80 5.09
C LYS A 668 19.44 -3.59 5.40
#